data_AF-A0A813DSI0-F1
#
_entry.id   AF-A0A813DSI0-F1
#
_cell.length_a   1.000
_cell.length_b   1.000
_cell.length_c   1.000
_cell.angle_alpha   90.00
_cell.angle_beta   90.00
_cell.angle_gamma   90.00
#
_symmetry.space_group_name_H-M   'P 1'
#
loop_
_entity.id
_entity.type
_entity.pdbx_description
1 polymer ?
#
loop_
_entity_poly.entity_id
_entity_poly.type
_entity_poly.pdbx_seq_one_letter_code
_entity_poly.pdbx_strand_id
1 'polypeptide(L)'
;MGFKKANVLYFDADFQSGQAGDFRLAAENDYNLLTIPYKLPNSGAGGAPVSVSNLVQVKKSLKAVRSGSCRVVLGLAVNEEAYGLWKAADELGIVHSSGWLWLGADGVGGAQLAGDLGRVDLFVGTFYVISESQGPYFQDFAAQWATDMPTTQVPEFTQMPTCKDGQICQGDPDFTGWVSGVHDTELVCQGYTALAYDAVVTLAVVADRLMKRSGVGANLDFFTPTDWFNELKSLHSSGHVFNCLSGEVTFDDNQERPLPMAFYNWQPASLSAKRVASWSAVSGYTWQVGADVVWPLNNRSHIVKSSGVPDGLPSGLPPLCDVGDASNNSASACSPCPAGSHGTIVQGTSVCVLCDPGAFQSSSGAQTCTPCSPGYASNQSGLTSCGADFICPVGFLSAEPGATECAACPAGRASPTAGSRSCSFCEQGTYQTNTGAGACDTCESFLAGSTSQRGALDPVTECQCPEGRFHKPGAGCLACPEGLQCLGGQGLPLQAPGFWVQVLDATQRDLSVYRCRDHLECPSGVLGSCATGREGQACNDCQSGHYKASEGQCNSCEGEDFLPFIVAILICMGVVVVATFVSQTDRVKQNLTSLTAIATAGQLVTVLQTLGVLRQLSIKWAEPAKTLVELTALLTFDLDVVKVSCFWPKDTPLIRFVERMLIYPCCAAFLCAWWMVLRILKRPIPPDTLFDFNGLVLTVLYISLTLMVLMPFQCIRNPNGIMTMASQPGVTCWTDPVHLGLVGSAVVGILVYPIGICVWILWTTLQYPSRISSGEGLLVLRRYRFLFNRYKSERYYYGAMMLVRNLLVALLPVVLVSLPAIQVIVLVVTLLVSTVLQSRLWPWRSEAANCSDVFLTGSVILVAVAAAPLLEVDAASKEHTLGFVIMLPLMCIPLVCLGAFAYTAYARFGKKGVFGTFLCHHKGGAGSLGRFIKLIMERHSTAKVFYDSDEVENLDLIFDVVRNQTKMLLVLVTPEVQKRMWCAGEIVSAHSNNVRIVLFSCDGCELLSDKIIDSIEEVWTEGQKNTLLLQGITMGMVKDAYRDMRSLPSVLMPRFETMENQEEAILKMVKRVSVPRRRLSRRFSAPKKPQILITGAVSSAEALATCQNMQMLVQASTLAETVVARSATEARASLLSARYLVVVLSKGLLEDPAFAGLLLATQSKFFGPSDPIEIVTVNGDATFEFPAMDFFERLELTGLGHLEAWLCLR
;
A
#
# COMPACT_ATOMS: atom_id res chain seq x y z
N MET A 1 -15.44 21.72 63.47
CA MET A 1 -15.38 23.11 63.99
C MET A 1 -16.75 23.70 64.38
N GLY A 2 -17.84 22.91 64.52
CA GLY A 2 -19.10 23.39 65.13
C GLY A 2 -20.03 24.24 64.25
N PHE A 3 -19.69 24.46 62.98
CA PHE A 3 -20.53 25.19 62.02
C PHE A 3 -21.72 24.34 61.54
N LYS A 4 -22.86 25.00 61.25
CA LYS A 4 -24.08 24.35 60.72
C LYS A 4 -24.35 24.64 59.25
N LYS A 5 -23.62 25.58 58.64
CA LYS A 5 -23.73 25.96 57.22
C LYS A 5 -22.35 26.26 56.64
N ALA A 6 -22.13 25.88 55.38
CA ALA A 6 -20.93 26.24 54.61
C ALA A 6 -21.29 26.52 53.15
N ASN A 7 -20.65 27.53 52.54
CA ASN A 7 -20.70 27.74 51.10
C ASN A 7 -19.62 26.87 50.43
N VAL A 8 -19.97 26.12 49.39
CA VAL A 8 -19.05 25.25 48.64
C VAL A 8 -18.92 25.79 47.23
N LEU A 9 -17.78 26.37 46.87
CA LEU A 9 -17.49 26.86 45.52
C LEU A 9 -16.59 25.87 44.79
N TYR A 10 -16.94 25.51 43.56
CA TYR A 10 -16.16 24.56 42.75
C TYR A 10 -16.30 24.87 41.26
N PHE A 11 -15.25 24.61 40.49
CA PHE A 11 -15.25 24.76 39.04
C PHE A 11 -15.92 23.56 38.36
N ASP A 12 -16.58 23.79 37.22
CA ASP A 12 -17.26 22.79 36.38
C ASP A 12 -16.27 21.92 35.60
N ALA A 13 -15.38 21.25 36.33
CA ALA A 13 -14.45 20.26 35.82
C ALA A 13 -14.72 18.93 36.53
N ASP A 14 -14.47 17.81 35.84
CA ASP A 14 -14.87 16.48 36.31
C ASP A 14 -14.32 16.14 37.70
N PHE A 15 -13.06 16.49 37.96
CA PHE A 15 -12.40 16.28 39.25
C PHE A 15 -13.00 17.11 40.39
N GLN A 16 -13.07 18.44 40.24
CA GLN A 16 -13.59 19.37 41.25
C GLN A 16 -15.09 19.17 41.50
N SER A 17 -15.85 18.81 40.45
CA SER A 17 -17.28 18.50 40.57
C SER A 17 -17.52 17.20 41.34
N GLY A 18 -16.68 16.18 41.12
CA GLY A 18 -16.69 14.94 41.91
C GLY A 18 -16.39 15.20 43.38
N GLN A 19 -15.28 15.90 43.68
CA GLN A 19 -14.91 16.28 45.06
C GLN A 19 -16.02 17.09 45.76
N ALA A 20 -16.65 18.03 45.05
CA ALA A 20 -17.76 18.81 45.59
C ALA A 20 -18.96 17.90 45.91
N GLY A 21 -19.25 16.94 45.04
CA GLY A 21 -20.30 15.93 45.25
C GLY A 21 -20.06 15.11 46.51
N ASP A 22 -18.88 14.50 46.62
CA ASP A 22 -18.51 13.61 47.73
C ASP A 22 -18.46 14.37 49.06
N PHE A 23 -17.88 15.58 49.09
CA PHE A 23 -17.87 16.42 50.27
C PHE A 23 -19.29 16.77 50.73
N ARG A 24 -20.19 17.14 49.79
CA ARG A 24 -21.58 17.48 50.13
C ARG A 24 -22.31 16.28 50.72
N LEU A 25 -22.15 15.11 50.10
CA LEU A 25 -22.76 13.87 50.57
C LEU A 25 -22.30 13.51 51.98
N ALA A 26 -20.98 13.52 52.25
CA ALA A 26 -20.43 13.26 53.57
C ALA A 26 -20.85 14.34 54.60
N ALA A 27 -20.82 15.62 54.21
CA ALA A 27 -21.19 16.74 55.09
C ALA A 27 -22.66 16.67 55.54
N GLU A 28 -23.57 16.32 54.62
CA GLU A 28 -25.00 16.22 54.90
C GLU A 28 -25.35 14.93 55.66
N ASN A 29 -24.76 13.80 55.28
CA ASN A 29 -25.10 12.49 55.87
C ASN A 29 -24.41 12.22 57.21
N ASP A 30 -23.12 12.53 57.33
CA ASP A 30 -22.31 12.12 58.49
C ASP A 30 -22.14 13.22 59.54
N TYR A 31 -22.31 14.49 59.14
CA TYR A 31 -21.99 15.66 59.97
C TYR A 31 -23.11 16.69 60.13
N ASN A 32 -24.28 16.49 59.49
CA ASN A 32 -25.45 17.40 59.55
C ASN A 32 -25.08 18.87 59.24
N LEU A 33 -24.16 19.07 58.30
CA LEU A 33 -23.69 20.37 57.83
C LEU A 33 -24.41 20.73 56.53
N LEU A 34 -25.21 21.82 56.55
CA LEU A 34 -25.89 22.27 55.34
C LEU A 34 -24.92 22.94 54.38
N THR A 35 -24.80 22.39 53.17
CA THR A 35 -23.89 22.91 52.14
C THR A 35 -24.63 23.71 51.07
N ILE A 36 -24.13 24.91 50.74
CA ILE A 36 -24.70 25.76 49.69
C ILE A 36 -23.74 25.75 48.50
N PRO A 37 -24.06 25.03 47.41
CA PRO A 37 -23.14 24.85 46.29
C PRO A 37 -23.19 26.05 45.34
N TYR A 38 -22.02 26.49 44.88
CA TYR A 38 -21.87 27.48 43.82
C TYR A 38 -20.94 26.91 42.77
N LYS A 39 -21.55 26.44 41.68
CA LYS A 39 -20.85 25.93 40.50
C LYS A 39 -20.28 27.10 39.70
N LEU A 40 -18.98 27.07 39.44
CA LEU A 40 -18.22 28.07 38.69
C LEU A 40 -17.89 27.52 37.29
N PRO A 41 -17.82 28.37 36.24
CA PRO A 41 -17.53 27.91 34.89
C PRO A 41 -16.10 27.38 34.75
N ASN A 42 -15.93 26.26 34.05
CA ASN A 42 -14.64 25.61 33.79
C ASN A 42 -13.62 26.58 33.18
N SER A 43 -12.39 26.63 33.70
CA SER A 43 -11.31 27.48 33.20
C SER A 43 -10.59 26.94 31.95
N GLY A 44 -10.84 25.70 31.53
CA GLY A 44 -10.19 25.05 30.39
C GLY A 44 -9.54 23.73 30.79
N ALA A 45 -8.23 23.58 30.53
CA ALA A 45 -7.45 22.49 31.11
C ALA A 45 -7.39 22.70 32.64
N GLY A 46 -7.80 21.71 33.44
CA GLY A 46 -7.94 21.86 34.89
C GLY A 46 -6.72 22.53 35.55
N GLY A 47 -6.95 23.64 36.26
CA GLY A 47 -5.89 24.45 36.88
C GLY A 47 -5.37 25.63 36.06
N ALA A 48 -5.99 25.94 34.91
CA ALA A 48 -5.68 27.11 34.09
C ALA A 48 -6.11 28.44 34.76
N PRO A 49 -5.51 29.58 34.37
CA PRO A 49 -5.97 30.89 34.84
C PRO A 49 -7.44 31.14 34.51
N VAL A 50 -8.19 31.69 35.48
CA VAL A 50 -9.60 32.03 35.26
C VAL A 50 -9.70 33.06 34.13
N SER A 51 -10.32 32.67 33.02
CA SER A 51 -10.50 33.54 31.87
C SER A 51 -11.31 34.79 32.21
N VAL A 52 -11.08 35.90 31.50
CA VAL A 52 -11.76 37.19 31.74
C VAL A 52 -13.29 37.04 31.64
N SER A 53 -13.78 36.20 30.72
CA SER A 53 -15.22 35.90 30.58
C SER A 53 -15.78 35.14 31.77
N ASN A 54 -15.01 34.18 32.32
CA ASN A 54 -15.43 33.38 33.46
C ASN A 54 -15.37 34.16 34.77
N LEU A 55 -14.44 35.12 34.90
CA LEU A 55 -14.29 35.98 36.07
C LEU A 55 -15.59 36.74 36.41
N VAL A 56 -16.38 37.12 35.41
CA VAL A 56 -17.68 37.79 35.61
C VAL A 56 -18.66 36.88 36.37
N GLN A 57 -18.71 35.59 36.00
CA GLN A 57 -19.57 34.62 36.66
C GLN A 57 -19.04 34.26 38.05
N VAL A 58 -17.73 34.14 38.23
CA VAL A 58 -17.09 33.95 39.54
C VAL A 58 -17.45 35.09 40.49
N LYS A 59 -17.27 36.35 40.06
CA LYS A 59 -17.65 37.53 40.85
C LYS A 59 -19.15 37.59 41.15
N LYS A 60 -20.01 37.09 40.26
CA LYS A 60 -21.46 37.00 40.50
C LYS A 60 -21.77 36.01 41.64
N SER A 61 -21.18 34.82 41.62
CA SER A 61 -21.34 33.82 42.68
C SER A 61 -20.78 34.31 44.02
N LEU A 62 -19.62 34.96 44.02
CA LEU A 62 -19.02 35.54 45.22
C LEU A 62 -19.85 36.69 45.82
N LYS A 63 -20.50 37.51 44.99
CA LYS A 63 -21.47 38.51 45.47
C LYS A 63 -22.66 37.87 46.17
N ALA A 64 -23.15 36.73 45.66
CA ALA A 64 -24.21 35.97 46.31
C ALA A 64 -23.74 35.43 47.68
N VAL A 65 -22.54 34.85 47.74
CA VAL A 65 -21.90 34.40 49.00
C VAL A 65 -21.77 35.56 50.00
N ARG A 66 -21.28 36.72 49.56
CA ARG A 66 -21.16 37.95 50.38
C ARG A 66 -22.50 38.38 50.97
N SER A 67 -23.56 38.37 50.15
CA SER A 67 -24.90 38.78 50.57
C SER A 67 -25.60 37.77 51.49
N GLY A 68 -25.16 36.51 51.50
CA GLY A 68 -25.72 35.46 52.34
C GLY A 68 -25.43 35.69 53.83
N SER A 69 -26.07 34.89 54.69
CA SER A 69 -25.86 34.93 56.15
C SER A 69 -24.75 33.99 56.64
N CYS A 70 -24.12 33.22 55.75
CA CYS A 70 -23.07 32.26 56.08
C CYS A 70 -21.71 32.81 55.64
N ARG A 71 -20.74 32.79 56.54
CA ARG A 71 -19.38 33.33 56.35
C ARG A 71 -18.29 32.25 56.29
N VAL A 72 -18.69 30.97 56.26
CA VAL A 72 -17.77 29.83 56.08
C VAL A 72 -17.78 29.44 54.61
N VAL A 73 -16.59 29.34 54.02
CA VAL A 73 -16.41 29.11 52.59
C VAL A 73 -15.39 27.99 52.37
N LEU A 74 -15.79 26.97 51.62
CA LEU A 74 -14.93 25.93 51.07
C LEU A 74 -14.76 26.20 49.56
N GLY A 75 -13.53 26.48 49.13
CA GLY A 75 -13.17 26.66 47.72
C GLY A 75 -12.40 25.46 47.19
N LEU A 76 -13.00 24.73 46.25
CA LEU A 76 -12.41 23.59 45.54
C LEU A 76 -11.86 24.11 44.20
N ALA A 77 -10.57 24.45 44.17
CA ALA A 77 -9.90 25.03 43.02
C ALA A 77 -8.40 24.69 43.07
N VAL A 78 -7.79 24.47 41.90
CA VAL A 78 -6.38 24.06 41.77
C VAL A 78 -5.55 25.14 41.07
N ASN A 79 -4.27 25.23 41.42
CA ASN A 79 -3.27 26.08 40.75
C ASN A 79 -3.73 27.54 40.51
N GLU A 80 -3.75 28.00 39.25
CA GLU A 80 -4.09 29.38 38.87
C GLU A 80 -5.60 29.69 39.00
N GLU A 81 -6.46 28.67 39.06
CA GLU A 81 -7.89 28.84 39.38
C GLU A 81 -8.08 29.33 40.82
N ALA A 82 -7.31 28.75 41.75
CA ALA A 82 -7.36 29.10 43.17
C ALA A 82 -6.94 30.56 43.38
N TYR A 83 -5.85 30.99 42.73
CA TYR A 83 -5.42 32.39 42.77
C TYR A 83 -6.47 33.34 42.19
N GLY A 84 -7.06 33.02 41.03
CA GLY A 84 -8.11 33.84 40.42
C GLY A 84 -9.36 33.95 41.30
N LEU A 85 -9.77 32.86 41.96
CA LEU A 85 -10.91 32.83 42.87
C LEU A 85 -10.68 33.66 44.14
N TRP A 86 -9.54 33.47 44.82
CA TRP A 86 -9.21 34.21 46.04
C TRP A 86 -9.04 35.70 45.77
N LYS A 87 -8.40 36.06 44.64
CA LYS A 87 -8.22 37.46 44.25
C LYS A 87 -9.56 38.15 44.03
N ALA A 88 -10.48 37.51 43.30
CA ALA A 88 -11.81 38.04 43.08
C ALA A 88 -12.65 38.14 44.38
N ALA A 89 -12.42 37.26 45.35
CA ALA A 89 -13.07 37.29 46.65
C ALA A 89 -12.50 38.40 47.56
N ASP A 90 -11.19 38.64 47.51
CA ASP A 90 -10.54 39.70 48.27
C ASP A 90 -10.92 41.08 47.75
N GLU A 91 -11.00 41.27 46.44
CA GLU A 91 -11.56 42.49 45.82
C GLU A 91 -13.01 42.80 46.29
N LEU A 92 -13.75 41.77 46.70
CA LEU A 92 -15.10 41.90 47.26
C LEU A 92 -15.09 42.04 48.79
N GLY A 93 -13.92 42.11 49.43
CA GLY A 93 -13.75 42.27 50.86
C GLY A 93 -14.28 41.09 51.67
N ILE A 94 -14.26 39.87 51.12
CA ILE A 94 -14.78 38.67 51.81
C ILE A 94 -13.70 37.64 52.15
N VAL A 95 -12.42 37.98 52.01
CA VAL A 95 -11.28 37.13 52.40
C VAL A 95 -10.67 37.60 53.72
N HIS A 96 -10.17 38.84 53.79
CA HIS A 96 -9.49 39.34 54.99
C HIS A 96 -10.39 40.07 56.00
N SER A 97 -11.67 40.31 55.70
CA SER A 97 -12.59 41.03 56.60
C SER A 97 -13.04 40.21 57.81
N SER A 98 -13.40 40.88 58.91
CA SER A 98 -13.85 40.23 60.15
C SER A 98 -15.04 39.29 59.93
N GLY A 99 -14.91 38.05 60.40
CA GLY A 99 -16.01 37.07 60.44
C GLY A 99 -16.04 36.03 59.32
N TRP A 100 -15.14 36.09 58.33
CA TRP A 100 -15.00 35.08 57.28
C TRP A 100 -14.06 33.94 57.66
N LEU A 101 -14.33 32.72 57.18
CA LEU A 101 -13.44 31.57 57.30
C LEU A 101 -13.36 30.87 55.94
N TRP A 102 -12.14 30.80 55.38
CA TRP A 102 -11.87 30.15 54.10
C TRP A 102 -11.07 28.86 54.28
N LEU A 103 -11.55 27.81 53.61
CA LEU A 103 -10.95 26.50 53.50
C LEU A 103 -10.71 26.20 52.02
N GLY A 104 -9.52 25.76 51.66
CA GLY A 104 -9.17 25.25 50.34
C GLY A 104 -8.94 23.74 50.40
N ALA A 105 -9.37 23.00 49.37
CA ALA A 105 -8.96 21.62 49.17
C ALA A 105 -8.15 21.51 47.89
N ASP A 106 -7.01 20.83 48.00
CA ASP A 106 -6.05 20.57 46.92
C ASP A 106 -5.53 21.84 46.21
N GLY A 107 -4.57 22.53 46.83
CA GLY A 107 -3.97 23.75 46.28
C GLY A 107 -2.48 23.86 46.61
N VAL A 108 -1.68 24.05 45.55
CA VAL A 108 -0.26 24.44 45.50
C VAL A 108 0.58 23.94 46.68
N GLY A 109 1.20 22.76 46.52
CA GLY A 109 2.46 22.51 47.22
C GLY A 109 3.41 23.67 46.87
N GLY A 110 3.95 24.36 47.88
CA GLY A 110 4.57 25.69 47.76
C GLY A 110 5.65 25.90 46.70
N ALA A 111 6.04 24.88 45.94
CA ALA A 111 6.92 24.96 44.79
C ALA A 111 6.37 25.80 43.62
N GLN A 112 5.08 25.73 43.26
CA GLN A 112 4.57 26.47 42.08
C GLN A 112 4.40 27.99 42.28
N LEU A 113 4.38 28.48 43.52
CA LEU A 113 4.29 29.91 43.85
C LEU A 113 5.56 30.42 44.57
N ALA A 114 6.60 29.60 44.65
CA ALA A 114 7.87 29.98 45.28
C ALA A 114 8.49 31.17 44.53
N GLY A 115 8.46 32.36 45.15
CA GLY A 115 9.12 33.57 44.63
C GLY A 115 8.28 34.85 44.60
N ASP A 116 6.95 34.77 44.75
CA ASP A 116 6.05 35.95 44.70
C ASP A 116 5.32 36.18 46.04
N LEU A 117 5.93 36.98 46.92
CA LEU A 117 5.38 37.36 48.22
C LEU A 117 3.98 38.01 48.10
N GLY A 118 3.70 38.72 47.00
CA GLY A 118 2.42 39.41 46.81
C GLY A 118 1.24 38.47 46.58
N ARG A 119 1.48 37.27 46.03
CA ARG A 119 0.47 36.22 45.92
C ARG A 119 0.23 35.49 47.24
N VAL A 120 1.27 35.35 48.05
CA VAL A 120 1.21 34.66 49.35
C VAL A 120 0.36 35.44 50.36
N ASP A 121 0.45 36.78 50.37
CA ASP A 121 -0.32 37.63 51.29
C ASP A 121 -1.84 37.48 51.13
N LEU A 122 -2.32 37.20 49.92
CA LEU A 122 -3.73 36.94 49.60
C LEU A 122 -4.31 35.71 50.33
N PHE A 123 -3.47 34.71 50.61
CA PHE A 123 -3.91 33.45 51.21
C PHE A 123 -3.79 33.45 52.75
N VAL A 124 -3.21 34.48 53.34
CA VAL A 124 -2.97 34.58 54.79
C VAL A 124 -4.25 34.33 55.59
N GLY A 125 -4.18 33.37 56.52
CA GLY A 125 -5.31 32.95 57.34
C GLY A 125 -6.27 31.93 56.73
N THR A 126 -6.04 31.52 55.47
CA THR A 126 -6.75 30.41 54.81
C THR A 126 -6.15 29.06 55.22
N PHE A 127 -6.99 28.03 55.34
CA PHE A 127 -6.54 26.65 55.56
C PHE A 127 -6.55 25.84 54.26
N TYR A 128 -5.55 24.98 54.09
CA TYR A 128 -5.46 24.03 52.97
C TYR A 128 -5.35 22.61 53.49
N VAL A 129 -6.07 21.71 52.83
CA VAL A 129 -6.00 20.27 53.13
C VAL A 129 -5.25 19.57 52.00
N ILE A 130 -4.19 18.85 52.35
CA ILE A 130 -3.31 18.15 51.40
C ILE A 130 -3.10 16.71 51.87
N SER A 131 -3.13 15.74 50.96
CA SER A 131 -2.77 14.36 51.26
C SER A 131 -1.27 14.24 51.55
N GLU A 132 -0.90 13.59 52.65
CA GLU A 132 0.49 13.31 52.98
C GLU A 132 0.95 12.05 52.26
N SER A 133 1.49 12.24 51.06
CA SER A 133 1.97 11.17 50.18
C SER A 133 3.49 11.00 50.28
N GLN A 134 4.06 11.01 51.50
CA GLN A 134 5.50 10.84 51.71
C GLN A 134 5.76 9.68 52.67
N GLY A 135 6.02 8.52 52.09
CA GLY A 135 6.44 7.31 52.79
C GLY A 135 7.93 7.31 53.14
N PRO A 136 8.40 6.23 53.78
CA PRO A 136 9.78 6.13 54.28
C PRO A 136 10.85 6.23 53.18
N TYR A 137 10.50 5.92 51.94
CA TYR A 137 11.41 5.93 50.78
C TYR A 137 11.32 7.21 49.94
N PHE A 138 10.39 8.12 50.25
CA PHE A 138 10.13 9.30 49.43
C PHE A 138 11.34 10.22 49.33
N GLN A 139 12.01 10.50 50.46
CA GLN A 139 13.12 11.45 50.49
C GLN A 139 14.33 10.98 49.67
N ASP A 140 14.66 9.69 49.75
CA ASP A 140 15.74 9.09 48.97
C ASP A 140 15.42 9.12 47.46
N PHE A 141 14.19 8.78 47.09
CA PHE A 141 13.74 8.85 45.70
C PHE A 141 13.72 10.30 45.18
N ALA A 142 13.24 11.25 45.98
CA ALA A 142 13.21 12.67 45.60
C ALA A 142 14.62 13.25 45.41
N ALA A 143 15.58 12.84 46.24
CA ALA A 143 16.99 13.22 46.08
C ALA A 143 17.60 12.65 44.78
N GLN A 144 17.30 11.39 44.47
CA GLN A 144 17.72 10.75 43.22
C GLN A 144 17.07 11.44 42.00
N TRP A 145 15.76 11.66 42.06
CA TRP A 145 14.97 12.35 41.03
C TRP A 145 15.52 13.75 40.70
N ALA A 146 15.87 14.52 41.73
CA ALA A 146 16.47 15.85 41.56
C ALA A 146 17.84 15.81 40.86
N THR A 147 18.56 14.69 40.94
CA THR A 147 19.85 14.49 40.29
C THR A 147 19.69 14.05 38.83
N ASP A 148 18.71 13.19 38.54
CA ASP A 148 18.56 12.55 37.23
C ASP A 148 17.75 13.37 36.22
N MET A 149 16.78 14.18 36.69
CA MET A 149 15.90 14.92 35.78
C MET A 149 16.53 16.12 35.04
N PRO A 150 17.50 16.88 35.59
CA PRO A 150 18.11 17.99 34.86
C PRO A 150 19.00 17.58 33.68
N THR A 151 19.51 16.34 33.65
CA THR A 151 20.47 15.87 32.63
C THR A 151 19.82 15.28 31.37
N THR A 152 18.52 15.01 31.39
CA THR A 152 17.82 14.35 30.28
C THR A 152 17.28 15.31 29.22
N GLN A 153 17.14 16.63 29.49
CA GLN A 153 16.61 17.73 28.62
C GLN A 153 15.28 17.48 27.87
N VAL A 154 14.80 16.25 27.82
CA VAL A 154 13.53 15.74 27.32
C VAL A 154 13.30 14.47 28.12
N PRO A 155 12.22 14.33 28.90
CA PRO A 155 11.98 13.07 29.57
C PRO A 155 11.73 12.00 28.50
N GLU A 156 12.47 10.89 28.52
CA GLU A 156 12.44 9.78 27.54
C GLU A 156 11.09 9.02 27.47
N PHE A 157 9.97 9.64 27.84
CA PHE A 157 8.63 9.08 27.67
C PHE A 157 8.17 9.02 26.20
N THR A 158 8.92 9.60 25.27
CA THR A 158 8.69 9.42 23.82
C THR A 158 9.05 8.02 23.31
N GLN A 159 9.60 7.12 24.14
CA GLN A 159 10.04 5.79 23.72
C GLN A 159 9.32 4.58 24.36
N MET A 160 8.26 4.76 25.16
CA MET A 160 7.43 3.63 25.63
C MET A 160 6.08 3.56 24.89
N PRO A 161 5.89 2.63 23.92
CA PRO A 161 4.64 2.52 23.18
C PRO A 161 3.81 1.37 23.75
N THR A 162 2.83 1.63 24.61
CA THR A 162 1.73 0.66 24.77
C THR A 162 0.41 1.32 25.11
N CYS A 163 -0.36 1.60 24.07
CA CYS A 163 -1.77 1.22 23.99
C CYS A 163 -1.96 0.32 22.75
N LYS A 164 -3.09 -0.41 22.66
CA LYS A 164 -3.38 -1.42 21.63
C LYS A 164 -2.94 -0.97 20.24
N ASP A 165 -2.25 -1.86 19.53
CA ASP A 165 -1.84 -1.71 18.12
C ASP A 165 -0.70 -0.72 17.82
N GLY A 166 0.11 -0.34 18.83
CA GLY A 166 1.48 0.12 18.60
C GLY A 166 1.64 1.51 17.96
N GLN A 167 0.68 2.42 18.13
CA GLN A 167 0.85 3.84 17.79
C GLN A 167 1.29 4.70 18.99
N ILE A 168 2.06 5.75 18.70
CA ILE A 168 2.44 6.82 19.64
C ILE A 168 1.20 7.68 19.90
N CYS A 169 0.91 8.00 21.16
CA CYS A 169 -0.22 8.83 21.60
C CYS A 169 -0.09 10.32 21.18
N GLN A 170 0.09 10.61 19.90
CA GLN A 170 -0.11 11.96 19.36
C GLN A 170 -1.53 12.06 18.79
N GLY A 171 -2.38 12.84 19.46
CA GLY A 171 -3.75 13.12 19.00
C GLY A 171 -4.85 12.45 19.80
N ASP A 172 -4.53 11.78 20.91
CA ASP A 172 -5.54 11.53 21.95
C ASP A 172 -5.81 12.86 22.67
N PRO A 173 -7.04 13.41 22.62
CA PRO A 173 -7.37 14.66 23.32
C PRO A 173 -7.18 14.56 24.85
N ASP A 174 -7.08 13.33 25.39
CA ASP A 174 -6.88 13.09 26.82
C ASP A 174 -5.40 12.89 27.22
N PHE A 175 -4.44 12.90 26.28
CA PHE A 175 -3.01 12.80 26.57
C PHE A 175 -2.28 14.15 26.46
N THR A 176 -2.05 14.81 27.60
CA THR A 176 -1.22 16.02 27.69
C THR A 176 0.25 15.67 27.91
N GLY A 177 0.96 15.36 26.81
CA GLY A 177 2.40 15.11 26.85
C GLY A 177 3.23 16.38 27.13
N TRP A 178 4.45 16.17 27.66
CA TRP A 178 5.42 17.21 28.00
C TRP A 178 5.73 18.16 26.83
N VAL A 179 5.76 19.47 27.09
CA VAL A 179 6.04 20.53 26.10
C VAL A 179 7.30 21.28 26.50
N SER A 180 8.35 21.17 25.67
CA SER A 180 9.64 21.84 25.88
C SER A 180 9.48 23.36 26.00
N GLY A 181 10.11 23.95 27.01
CA GLY A 181 10.06 25.37 27.35
C GLY A 181 8.83 25.79 28.17
N VAL A 182 7.76 24.99 28.22
CA VAL A 182 6.54 25.28 28.98
C VAL A 182 6.47 24.48 30.28
N HIS A 183 7.03 23.27 30.31
CA HIS A 183 7.01 22.37 31.48
C HIS A 183 8.40 22.20 32.13
N ASP A 184 9.37 23.03 31.73
CA ASP A 184 10.80 22.88 32.05
C ASP A 184 11.26 23.64 33.30
N THR A 185 10.38 24.41 33.94
CA THR A 185 10.80 25.36 34.97
C THR A 185 10.80 24.82 36.41
N GLU A 186 10.66 23.51 36.63
CA GLU A 186 11.21 22.75 37.78
C GLU A 186 10.49 21.38 37.92
N LEU A 187 11.12 20.29 37.44
CA LEU A 187 10.64 18.91 37.62
C LEU A 187 10.88 18.44 39.07
N VAL A 188 10.21 19.04 40.05
CA VAL A 188 10.28 18.62 41.46
C VAL A 188 9.50 17.31 41.66
N CYS A 189 10.07 16.34 42.37
CA CYS A 189 9.33 15.13 42.77
C CYS A 189 8.19 15.51 43.73
N GLN A 190 6.94 15.40 43.26
CA GLN A 190 5.73 15.79 44.01
C GLN A 190 4.95 14.56 44.50
N GLY A 191 3.86 14.80 45.24
CA GLY A 191 2.98 13.76 45.75
C GLY A 191 2.33 12.90 44.66
N TYR A 192 1.92 13.50 43.54
CA TYR A 192 1.37 12.76 42.40
C TYR A 192 2.41 11.84 41.74
N THR A 193 3.68 12.26 41.68
CA THR A 193 4.79 11.43 41.18
C THR A 193 4.97 10.17 42.04
N ALA A 194 4.89 10.33 43.36
CA ALA A 194 4.95 9.19 44.28
C ALA A 194 3.74 8.25 44.13
N LEU A 195 2.53 8.78 43.94
CA LEU A 195 1.34 7.96 43.71
C LEU A 195 1.42 7.18 42.38
N ALA A 196 1.95 7.79 41.32
CA ALA A 196 2.16 7.12 40.03
C ALA A 196 3.19 5.98 40.14
N TYR A 197 4.30 6.23 40.85
CA TYR A 197 5.29 5.19 41.13
C TYR A 197 4.69 4.03 41.94
N ASP A 198 3.97 4.36 43.01
CA ASP A 198 3.28 3.37 43.85
C ASP A 198 2.30 2.53 43.02
N ALA A 199 1.58 3.11 42.06
CA ALA A 199 0.64 2.38 41.21
C ALA A 199 1.33 1.30 40.36
N VAL A 200 2.48 1.61 39.76
CA VAL A 200 3.27 0.66 38.97
C VAL A 200 3.81 -0.47 39.87
N VAL A 201 4.32 -0.12 41.05
CA VAL A 201 4.81 -1.11 42.03
C VAL A 201 3.66 -2.01 42.50
N THR A 202 2.48 -1.45 42.77
CA THR A 202 1.29 -2.23 43.14
C THR A 202 0.93 -3.25 42.06
N LEU A 203 0.89 -2.85 40.79
CA LEU A 203 0.60 -3.77 39.69
C LEU A 203 1.65 -4.88 39.59
N ALA A 204 2.92 -4.56 39.76
CA ALA A 204 4.00 -5.56 39.77
C ALA A 204 3.87 -6.54 40.95
N VAL A 205 3.53 -6.06 42.14
CA VAL A 205 3.30 -6.89 43.34
C VAL A 205 2.09 -7.81 43.15
N VAL A 206 0.99 -7.29 42.58
CA VAL A 206 -0.21 -8.09 42.29
C VAL A 206 0.10 -9.16 41.23
N ALA A 207 0.80 -8.80 40.15
CA ALA A 207 1.22 -9.72 39.11
C ALA A 207 2.09 -10.86 39.68
N ASP A 208 3.09 -10.51 40.49
CA ASP A 208 3.99 -11.47 41.14
C ASP A 208 3.22 -12.46 42.04
N ARG A 209 2.24 -11.98 42.80
CA ARG A 209 1.40 -12.84 43.66
C ARG A 209 0.51 -13.77 42.87
N LEU A 210 -0.14 -13.29 41.80
CA LEU A 210 -0.94 -14.12 40.90
C LEU A 210 -0.11 -15.25 40.27
N MET A 211 1.09 -14.92 39.78
CA MET A 211 2.02 -15.90 39.21
C MET A 211 2.47 -16.93 40.26
N LYS A 212 2.84 -16.50 41.46
CA LYS A 212 3.29 -17.41 42.54
C LYS A 212 2.18 -18.33 43.05
N ARG A 213 0.93 -17.84 43.14
CA ARG A 213 -0.21 -18.60 43.68
C ARG A 213 -0.73 -19.67 42.73
N SER A 214 -0.68 -19.41 41.43
CA SER A 214 -1.21 -20.31 40.40
C SER A 214 -0.25 -21.43 39.99
N GLY A 215 1.05 -21.29 40.27
CA GLY A 215 2.08 -22.24 39.83
C GLY A 215 2.28 -22.29 38.31
N VAL A 216 1.59 -21.43 37.57
CA VAL A 216 1.76 -21.20 36.14
C VAL A 216 2.99 -20.29 36.00
N GLY A 217 3.90 -20.61 35.07
CA GLY A 217 5.08 -19.77 34.80
C GLY A 217 4.72 -18.33 34.42
N ALA A 218 5.71 -17.52 34.05
CA ALA A 218 5.62 -16.06 33.83
C ALA A 218 4.72 -15.59 32.66
N ASN A 219 3.52 -16.15 32.50
CA ASN A 219 2.54 -15.82 31.48
C ASN A 219 1.30 -15.18 32.14
N LEU A 220 1.21 -13.86 32.03
CA LEU A 220 0.17 -13.04 32.63
C LEU A 220 -1.18 -13.11 31.88
N ASP A 221 -1.20 -13.62 30.64
CA ASP A 221 -2.40 -13.76 29.81
C ASP A 221 -3.39 -14.82 30.36
N PHE A 222 -2.96 -15.61 31.34
CA PHE A 222 -3.77 -16.65 31.96
C PHE A 222 -4.79 -16.11 32.97
N PHE A 223 -4.59 -14.89 33.50
CA PHE A 223 -5.42 -14.33 34.57
C PHE A 223 -6.52 -13.43 33.99
N THR A 224 -7.75 -13.61 34.47
CA THR A 224 -8.89 -12.78 34.08
C THR A 224 -8.85 -11.42 34.79
N PRO A 225 -9.54 -10.38 34.27
CA PRO A 225 -9.68 -9.12 35.00
C PRO A 225 -10.23 -9.30 36.42
N THR A 226 -11.08 -10.31 36.64
CA THR A 226 -11.62 -10.66 37.95
C THR A 226 -10.54 -11.18 38.89
N ASP A 227 -9.56 -11.95 38.39
CA ASP A 227 -8.45 -12.47 39.20
C ASP A 227 -7.53 -11.32 39.66
N TRP A 228 -7.19 -10.41 38.75
CA TRP A 228 -6.47 -9.17 39.05
C TRP A 228 -7.21 -8.31 40.08
N PHE A 229 -8.52 -8.13 39.90
CA PHE A 229 -9.34 -7.34 40.80
C PHE A 229 -9.46 -7.98 42.19
N ASN A 230 -9.61 -9.30 42.27
CA ASN A 230 -9.65 -10.03 43.54
C ASN A 230 -8.33 -9.98 44.29
N GLU A 231 -7.20 -10.09 43.58
CA GLU A 231 -5.88 -9.98 44.20
C GLU A 231 -5.58 -8.54 44.63
N LEU A 232 -6.02 -7.53 43.87
CA LEU A 232 -5.97 -6.13 44.29
C LEU A 232 -6.79 -5.90 45.57
N LYS A 233 -8.00 -6.48 45.66
CA LYS A 233 -8.82 -6.41 46.88
C LYS A 233 -8.12 -7.04 48.09
N SER A 234 -7.31 -8.09 47.90
CA SER A 234 -6.61 -8.74 49.02
C SER A 234 -5.64 -7.82 49.78
N LEU A 235 -5.26 -6.69 49.18
CA LEU A 235 -4.35 -5.67 49.73
C LEU A 235 -4.95 -4.85 50.89
N HIS A 236 -6.09 -5.26 51.46
CA HIS A 236 -6.60 -4.75 52.74
C HIS A 236 -6.14 -5.59 53.95
N SER A 237 -5.59 -6.78 53.72
CA SER A 237 -5.24 -7.73 54.78
C SER A 237 -3.81 -7.51 55.30
N SER A 238 -3.59 -7.60 56.61
CA SER A 238 -2.34 -7.18 57.28
C SER A 238 -1.06 -7.91 56.84
N GLY A 239 -1.16 -9.02 56.10
CA GLY A 239 -0.03 -9.74 55.51
C GLY A 239 0.26 -9.37 54.04
N HIS A 240 -0.58 -8.55 53.43
CA HIS A 240 -0.57 -8.25 52.00
C HIS A 240 -0.23 -6.80 51.69
N VAL A 241 -0.26 -5.93 52.70
CA VAL A 241 0.10 -4.51 52.66
C VAL A 241 1.62 -4.31 52.56
N PHE A 242 2.08 -3.24 51.89
CA PHE A 242 3.51 -2.92 51.77
C PHE A 242 3.76 -1.40 51.73
N ASN A 243 4.97 -0.97 52.05
CA ASN A 243 5.36 0.45 52.03
C ASN A 243 5.98 0.85 50.69
N CYS A 244 5.66 2.05 50.21
CA CYS A 244 6.22 2.63 48.99
C CYS A 244 6.45 4.15 49.14
N LEU A 245 6.53 4.89 48.03
CA LEU A 245 6.89 6.31 48.05
C LEU A 245 5.80 7.17 48.68
N SER A 246 4.52 6.84 48.51
CA SER A 246 3.43 7.62 49.14
C SER A 246 2.99 7.12 50.51
N GLY A 247 3.71 6.14 51.06
CA GLY A 247 3.41 5.53 52.36
C GLY A 247 2.96 4.09 52.23
N GLU A 248 2.16 3.64 53.19
CA GLU A 248 1.60 2.29 53.18
C GLU A 248 0.57 2.15 52.04
N VAL A 249 0.71 1.09 51.23
CA VAL A 249 -0.20 0.75 50.14
C VAL A 249 -1.18 -0.30 50.64
N THR A 250 -2.39 0.16 50.93
CA THR A 250 -3.53 -0.64 51.37
C THR A 250 -4.80 -0.11 50.71
N PHE A 251 -5.82 -0.95 50.58
CA PHE A 251 -7.12 -0.57 50.05
C PHE A 251 -8.21 -0.98 51.03
N ASP A 252 -9.31 -0.24 51.09
CA ASP A 252 -10.48 -0.67 51.87
C ASP A 252 -11.45 -1.52 51.04
N ASP A 253 -12.60 -1.86 51.62
CA ASP A 253 -13.63 -2.68 50.96
C ASP A 253 -14.23 -2.01 49.71
N ASN A 254 -14.13 -0.68 49.60
CA ASN A 254 -14.54 0.11 48.45
C ASN A 254 -13.40 0.30 47.43
N GLN A 255 -12.24 -0.31 47.67
CA GLN A 255 -11.00 -0.13 46.90
C GLN A 255 -10.44 1.31 46.94
N GLU A 256 -10.72 2.03 48.01
CA GLU A 256 -10.13 3.33 48.26
C GLU A 256 -8.86 3.16 49.09
N ARG A 257 -7.83 3.94 48.78
CA ARG A 257 -6.59 3.95 49.55
C ARG A 257 -6.69 5.00 50.65
N PRO A 258 -6.73 4.61 51.94
CA PRO A 258 -6.74 5.56 53.03
C PRO A 258 -5.37 6.24 53.16
N LEU A 259 -5.29 7.53 52.84
CA LEU A 259 -4.08 8.33 53.00
C LEU A 259 -4.22 9.30 54.19
N PRO A 260 -3.17 9.51 55.00
CA PRO A 260 -3.16 10.58 55.98
C PRO A 260 -3.25 11.94 55.27
N MET A 261 -3.94 12.89 55.91
CA MET A 261 -4.09 14.26 55.41
C MET A 261 -3.46 15.24 56.38
N ALA A 262 -2.87 16.31 55.87
CA ALA A 262 -2.34 17.41 56.66
C ALA A 262 -3.08 18.71 56.34
N PHE A 263 -3.29 19.51 57.39
CA PHE A 263 -3.90 20.83 57.33
C PHE A 263 -2.81 21.88 57.48
N TYR A 264 -2.71 22.75 56.49
CA TYR A 264 -1.76 23.84 56.43
C TYR A 264 -2.49 25.18 56.58
N ASN A 265 -1.88 26.13 57.30
CA ASN A 265 -2.39 27.48 57.47
C ASN A 265 -1.33 28.49 56.99
N TRP A 266 -1.73 29.41 56.12
CA TRP A 266 -0.85 30.41 55.54
C TRP A 266 -0.52 31.53 56.54
N GLN A 267 0.77 31.79 56.68
CA GLN A 267 1.32 32.71 57.67
C GLN A 267 1.75 34.02 56.97
N PRO A 268 1.61 35.19 57.62
CA PRO A 268 2.09 36.46 57.05
C PRO A 268 3.59 36.43 56.82
N ALA A 269 4.05 36.99 55.69
CA ALA A 269 5.47 37.10 55.32
C ALA A 269 6.24 35.76 55.24
N SER A 270 5.54 34.63 55.13
CA SER A 270 6.14 33.30 54.94
C SER A 270 5.79 32.78 53.55
N LEU A 271 6.79 32.49 52.72
CA LEU A 271 6.60 31.91 51.37
C LEU A 271 5.96 30.51 51.39
N SER A 272 5.78 29.90 52.55
CA SER A 272 5.13 28.59 52.71
C SER A 272 4.09 28.57 53.83
N ALA A 273 3.05 27.77 53.62
CA ALA A 273 2.06 27.45 54.64
C ALA A 273 2.65 26.52 55.72
N LYS A 274 2.25 26.70 56.98
CA LYS A 274 2.69 25.86 58.09
C LYS A 274 1.65 24.81 58.43
N ARG A 275 2.11 23.60 58.72
CA ARG A 275 1.23 22.53 59.22
C ARG A 275 0.70 22.91 60.60
N VAL A 276 -0.60 22.74 60.79
CA VAL A 276 -1.29 23.08 62.05
C VAL A 276 -2.16 21.92 62.55
N ALA A 277 -2.56 20.99 61.69
CA ALA A 277 -3.25 19.76 62.10
C ALA A 277 -2.99 18.62 61.10
N SER A 278 -3.37 17.41 61.50
CA SER A 278 -3.30 16.19 60.69
C SER A 278 -4.57 15.35 60.90
N TRP A 279 -4.86 14.50 59.94
CA TRP A 279 -5.92 13.50 60.01
C TRP A 279 -5.39 12.16 59.50
N SER A 280 -5.77 11.07 60.16
CA SER A 280 -5.61 9.73 59.61
C SER A 280 -6.85 8.90 59.89
N ALA A 281 -7.05 7.85 59.09
CA ALA A 281 -8.15 6.91 59.29
C ALA A 281 -8.10 6.22 60.68
N VAL A 282 -6.91 6.13 61.31
CA VAL A 282 -6.71 5.44 62.60
C VAL A 282 -6.83 6.39 63.80
N SER A 283 -6.21 7.57 63.72
CA SER A 283 -6.15 8.53 64.84
C SER A 283 -7.19 9.65 64.77
N GLY A 284 -7.95 9.75 63.67
CA GLY A 284 -8.85 10.86 63.43
C GLY A 284 -8.11 12.20 63.34
N TYR A 285 -8.83 13.29 63.60
CA TYR A 285 -8.29 14.65 63.52
C TYR A 285 -7.47 15.02 64.76
N THR A 286 -6.25 15.52 64.57
CA THR A 286 -5.32 15.92 65.64
C THR A 286 -4.65 17.26 65.33
N TRP A 287 -4.68 18.19 66.28
CA TRP A 287 -3.95 19.47 66.18
C TRP A 287 -2.47 19.29 66.51
N GLN A 288 -1.62 20.07 65.83
CA GLN A 288 -0.18 20.09 66.07
C GLN A 288 0.15 21.01 67.25
N VAL A 289 0.48 20.41 68.39
CA VAL A 289 0.82 21.14 69.62
C VAL A 289 2.06 22.03 69.39
N GLY A 290 1.95 23.30 69.76
CA GLY A 290 3.00 24.31 69.56
C GLY A 290 2.94 25.05 68.22
N ALA A 291 1.97 24.73 67.35
CA ALA A 291 1.75 25.48 66.12
C ALA A 291 0.90 26.75 66.33
N ASP A 292 1.10 27.74 65.47
CA ASP A 292 0.34 28.99 65.47
C ASP A 292 -0.67 28.99 64.32
N VAL A 293 -1.93 29.28 64.64
CA VAL A 293 -2.99 29.46 63.66
C VAL A 293 -3.22 30.96 63.46
N VAL A 294 -3.15 31.41 62.22
CA VAL A 294 -3.51 32.76 61.82
C VAL A 294 -4.94 32.75 61.28
N TRP A 295 -5.73 33.70 61.76
CA TRP A 295 -7.09 34.00 61.32
C TRP A 295 -7.10 35.26 60.45
N PRO A 296 -8.18 35.51 59.67
CA PRO A 296 -8.35 36.76 58.94
C PRO A 296 -8.20 38.00 59.85
N LEU A 297 -7.64 39.09 59.30
CA LEU A 297 -7.10 40.27 60.02
C LEU A 297 -5.83 40.01 60.85
N ASN A 298 -5.12 38.91 60.62
CA ASN A 298 -3.85 38.58 61.28
C ASN A 298 -3.96 38.33 62.80
N ASN A 299 -5.15 37.95 63.27
CA ASN A 299 -5.35 37.48 64.65
C ASN A 299 -4.72 36.09 64.79
N ARG A 300 -3.99 35.83 65.87
CA ARG A 300 -3.25 34.57 66.07
C ARG A 300 -3.74 33.80 67.27
N SER A 301 -3.79 32.48 67.13
CA SER A 301 -4.09 31.53 68.20
C SER A 301 -3.01 30.46 68.30
N HIS A 302 -2.52 30.21 69.51
CA HIS A 302 -1.51 29.20 69.79
C HIS A 302 -2.15 27.85 70.16
N ILE A 303 -1.73 26.78 69.49
CA ILE A 303 -2.26 25.43 69.77
C ILE A 303 -1.57 24.82 70.99
N VAL A 304 -2.34 24.67 72.07
CA VAL A 304 -1.85 24.13 73.36
C VAL A 304 -2.29 22.69 73.64
N LYS A 305 -3.24 22.14 72.88
CA LYS A 305 -3.75 20.76 73.02
C LYS A 305 -3.95 20.12 71.64
N SER A 306 -3.74 18.81 71.56
CA SER A 306 -3.91 18.03 70.32
C SER A 306 -5.37 17.73 69.98
N SER A 307 -6.30 17.90 70.92
CA SER A 307 -7.75 17.71 70.75
C SER A 307 -8.55 18.90 71.29
N GLY A 308 -9.67 19.22 70.64
CA GLY A 308 -10.52 20.38 70.96
C GLY A 308 -10.56 21.44 69.85
N VAL A 309 -11.25 22.56 70.08
CA VAL A 309 -11.29 23.70 69.15
C VAL A 309 -10.35 24.79 69.68
N PRO A 310 -9.48 25.40 68.84
CA PRO A 310 -8.62 26.50 69.27
C PRO A 310 -9.43 27.75 69.66
N ASP A 311 -8.94 28.52 70.63
CA ASP A 311 -9.54 29.80 71.03
C ASP A 311 -9.44 30.82 69.87
N GLY A 312 -10.40 31.75 69.75
CA GLY A 312 -10.37 32.81 68.73
C GLY A 312 -11.03 32.49 67.38
N LEU A 313 -11.81 31.41 67.29
CA LEU A 313 -12.59 31.09 66.09
C LEU A 313 -13.57 32.23 65.74
N PRO A 314 -13.57 32.77 64.51
CA PRO A 314 -14.51 33.82 64.11
C PRO A 314 -15.97 33.35 64.22
N SER A 315 -16.84 34.22 64.76
CA SER A 315 -18.24 33.89 65.13
C SER A 315 -19.21 33.76 63.96
N GLY A 316 -18.90 34.35 62.79
CA GLY A 316 -19.72 34.28 61.59
C GLY A 316 -21.01 35.13 61.57
N LEU A 317 -21.19 36.12 62.47
CA LEU A 317 -22.38 37.01 62.57
C LEU A 317 -22.05 38.53 62.44
N PRO A 318 -22.98 39.42 62.01
CA PRO A 318 -22.78 40.89 61.80
C PRO A 318 -22.96 41.82 63.06
N PRO A 319 -22.47 43.09 63.08
CA PRO A 319 -22.44 44.05 64.24
C PRO A 319 -23.68 44.99 64.47
N LEU A 320 -23.65 45.84 65.54
CA LEU A 320 -24.80 46.35 66.36
C LEU A 320 -25.39 47.79 66.14
N CYS A 321 -24.87 48.67 65.28
CA CYS A 321 -25.52 49.94 64.85
C CYS A 321 -25.27 50.19 63.36
N ASP A 322 -26.25 50.78 62.66
CA ASP A 322 -26.13 51.05 61.24
C ASP A 322 -25.25 52.27 60.96
N VAL A 323 -24.51 52.21 59.86
CA VAL A 323 -23.39 53.09 59.54
C VAL A 323 -23.84 54.51 59.17
N GLY A 324 -24.76 55.24 59.79
CA GLY A 324 -25.17 56.59 59.29
C GLY A 324 -25.30 57.65 60.35
N ASP A 325 -25.16 57.19 61.59
CA ASP A 325 -25.65 57.89 62.74
C ASP A 325 -24.58 57.92 63.83
N ALA A 326 -24.43 59.07 64.48
CA ALA A 326 -23.57 59.26 65.64
C ALA A 326 -24.32 58.97 66.95
N SER A 327 -23.67 58.25 67.86
CA SER A 327 -24.14 57.93 69.21
C SER A 327 -23.98 59.16 70.10
N ASN A 328 -25.08 59.67 70.64
CA ASN A 328 -25.03 60.72 71.66
C ASN A 328 -24.83 60.08 73.04
N ASN A 329 -23.78 60.48 73.77
CA ASN A 329 -23.27 59.82 75.00
C ASN A 329 -24.19 59.86 76.25
N SER A 330 -25.51 59.81 76.11
CA SER A 330 -26.42 59.65 77.27
C SER A 330 -27.81 59.07 76.98
N ALA A 331 -28.10 58.64 75.76
CA ALA A 331 -29.28 57.83 75.46
C ALA A 331 -29.02 57.03 74.19
N SER A 332 -29.46 55.78 74.13
CA SER A 332 -29.30 54.86 72.99
C SER A 332 -30.10 55.30 71.74
N ALA A 333 -29.89 56.53 71.25
CA ALA A 333 -30.54 57.12 70.11
C ALA A 333 -29.51 57.67 69.10
N CYS A 334 -29.67 57.25 67.86
CA CYS A 334 -28.81 57.51 66.69
C CYS A 334 -29.21 58.84 66.00
N SER A 335 -28.24 59.67 65.57
CA SER A 335 -28.51 60.95 64.87
C SER A 335 -27.67 61.16 63.58
N PRO A 336 -28.25 61.74 62.51
CA PRO A 336 -27.65 61.80 61.17
C PRO A 336 -26.56 62.88 60.97
N CYS A 337 -25.44 62.55 60.31
CA CYS A 337 -24.32 63.48 59.99
C CYS A 337 -24.62 64.50 58.85
N PRO A 338 -24.18 65.76 58.89
CA PRO A 338 -24.51 66.79 57.88
C PRO A 338 -23.86 66.55 56.48
N ALA A 339 -24.44 67.15 55.42
CA ALA A 339 -23.90 67.03 54.04
C ALA A 339 -22.45 67.55 53.94
N GLY A 340 -21.62 66.90 53.13
CA GLY A 340 -20.16 67.07 53.12
C GLY A 340 -19.41 66.29 54.22
N SER A 341 -20.11 65.50 55.06
CA SER A 341 -19.53 64.65 56.12
C SER A 341 -20.26 63.30 56.26
N HIS A 342 -19.60 62.30 56.85
CA HIS A 342 -20.17 60.96 57.07
C HIS A 342 -19.90 60.41 58.48
N GLY A 343 -20.75 59.50 58.96
CA GLY A 343 -20.58 58.83 60.25
C GLY A 343 -19.59 57.66 60.22
N THR A 344 -18.67 57.56 61.18
CA THR A 344 -17.70 56.46 61.32
C THR A 344 -17.53 56.02 62.78
N ILE A 345 -17.13 54.78 63.03
CA ILE A 345 -16.95 54.23 64.40
C ILE A 345 -15.47 54.32 64.79
N VAL A 346 -15.19 55.08 65.84
CA VAL A 346 -13.85 55.17 66.45
C VAL A 346 -13.96 54.61 67.88
N GLN A 347 -13.18 53.56 68.18
CA GLN A 347 -13.13 52.92 69.51
C GLN A 347 -14.49 52.47 70.07
N GLY A 348 -15.40 52.01 69.22
CA GLY A 348 -16.72 51.50 69.64
C GLY A 348 -17.81 52.57 69.78
N THR A 349 -17.56 53.81 69.39
CA THR A 349 -18.54 54.93 69.35
C THR A 349 -18.58 55.60 67.97
N SER A 350 -19.77 55.99 67.48
CA SER A 350 -19.95 56.61 66.15
C SER A 350 -19.88 58.15 66.17
N VAL A 351 -19.10 58.75 65.23
CA VAL A 351 -18.73 60.18 65.13
C VAL A 351 -18.77 60.66 63.65
N CYS A 352 -19.07 61.94 63.36
CA CYS A 352 -19.11 62.50 61.99
C CYS A 352 -17.76 63.11 61.53
N VAL A 353 -17.31 62.82 60.29
CA VAL A 353 -16.03 63.27 59.68
C VAL A 353 -16.26 63.82 58.26
N LEU A 354 -15.54 64.89 57.85
CA LEU A 354 -15.63 65.51 56.51
C LEU A 354 -15.20 64.56 55.38
N CYS A 355 -15.73 64.76 54.19
CA CYS A 355 -15.31 64.02 53.00
C CYS A 355 -13.91 64.44 52.52
N ASP A 356 -13.01 63.47 52.39
CA ASP A 356 -11.66 63.67 51.84
C ASP A 356 -11.70 64.04 50.35
N PRO A 357 -10.62 64.67 49.82
CA PRO A 357 -10.47 64.94 48.39
C PRO A 357 -10.80 63.72 47.53
N GLY A 358 -11.54 63.96 46.44
CA GLY A 358 -12.06 62.92 45.56
C GLY A 358 -13.40 62.35 46.00
N ALA A 359 -13.92 62.68 47.19
CA ALA A 359 -15.24 62.22 47.64
C ALA A 359 -16.19 63.38 47.97
N PHE A 360 -17.48 63.18 47.71
CA PHE A 360 -18.53 64.15 47.94
C PHE A 360 -19.69 63.56 48.73
N GLN A 361 -20.46 64.40 49.40
CA GLN A 361 -21.71 63.97 50.00
C GLN A 361 -22.78 65.06 49.90
N SER A 362 -23.87 64.71 49.24
CA SER A 362 -24.95 65.64 48.90
C SER A 362 -26.08 65.70 49.94
N SER A 363 -26.22 64.65 50.79
CA SER A 363 -27.33 64.52 51.76
C SER A 363 -26.86 64.37 53.21
N SER A 364 -27.65 64.86 54.16
CA SER A 364 -27.49 64.62 55.61
C SER A 364 -27.92 63.20 56.02
N GLY A 365 -27.28 62.60 57.02
CA GLY A 365 -27.44 61.22 57.48
C GLY A 365 -26.55 60.21 56.77
N ALA A 366 -25.52 60.73 56.09
CA ALA A 366 -24.71 59.92 55.21
C ALA A 366 -23.73 59.02 55.95
N GLN A 367 -23.67 57.80 55.45
CA GLN A 367 -22.89 56.70 56.01
C GLN A 367 -21.42 56.74 55.60
N THR A 368 -21.21 57.15 54.36
CA THR A 368 -19.92 57.26 53.72
C THR A 368 -19.96 58.46 52.80
N CYS A 369 -18.80 59.05 52.55
CA CYS A 369 -18.67 59.97 51.44
C CYS A 369 -18.74 59.19 50.14
N THR A 370 -19.52 59.68 49.20
CA THR A 370 -19.65 59.08 47.88
C THR A 370 -18.40 59.48 47.09
N PRO A 371 -17.50 58.56 46.75
CA PRO A 371 -16.38 58.92 45.90
C PRO A 371 -16.91 59.50 44.57
N CYS A 372 -16.22 60.52 44.03
CA CYS A 372 -16.43 60.99 42.67
C CYS A 372 -16.43 59.77 41.77
N SER A 373 -17.47 59.63 40.95
CA SER A 373 -17.58 58.47 40.07
C SER A 373 -16.36 58.41 39.15
N PRO A 374 -15.88 57.20 38.81
CA PRO A 374 -14.82 57.04 37.82
C PRO A 374 -15.14 57.87 36.56
N GLY A 375 -14.10 58.50 36.01
CA GLY A 375 -14.21 59.54 34.98
C GLY A 375 -14.18 60.97 35.53
N TYR A 376 -14.25 61.15 36.84
CA TYR A 376 -14.16 62.46 37.50
C TYR A 376 -13.09 62.44 38.58
N ALA A 377 -12.28 63.50 38.68
CA ALA A 377 -11.26 63.64 39.71
C ALA A 377 -11.28 65.04 40.32
N SER A 378 -11.17 65.12 41.65
CA SER A 378 -11.20 66.41 42.37
C SER A 378 -10.27 66.40 43.58
N ASN A 379 -9.49 67.46 43.74
CA ASN A 379 -8.54 67.62 44.84
C ASN A 379 -9.10 68.42 46.04
N GLN A 380 -10.42 68.64 46.11
CA GLN A 380 -11.07 69.48 47.14
C GLN A 380 -11.77 68.63 48.23
N SER A 381 -11.65 68.99 49.52
CA SER A 381 -12.34 68.32 50.63
C SER A 381 -13.70 68.98 50.96
N GLY A 382 -14.63 68.19 51.49
CA GLY A 382 -15.99 68.64 51.87
C GLY A 382 -16.94 68.88 50.69
N LEU A 383 -16.70 68.27 49.53
CA LEU A 383 -17.50 68.44 48.32
C LEU A 383 -18.95 67.99 48.53
N THR A 384 -19.88 68.72 47.91
CA THR A 384 -21.31 68.36 47.87
C THR A 384 -21.73 67.72 46.55
N SER A 385 -20.93 67.84 45.47
CA SER A 385 -21.10 67.13 44.19
C SER A 385 -19.81 67.10 43.35
N CYS A 386 -19.59 66.05 42.55
CA CYS A 386 -18.54 66.01 41.52
C CYS A 386 -19.15 66.30 40.15
N GLY A 387 -19.29 67.59 39.81
CA GLY A 387 -19.92 68.07 38.57
C GLY A 387 -19.00 68.11 37.35
N ALA A 388 -19.48 68.73 36.26
CA ALA A 388 -18.80 68.78 34.95
C ALA A 388 -17.39 69.41 34.99
N ASP A 389 -17.12 70.27 35.97
CA ASP A 389 -15.80 70.93 36.14
C ASP A 389 -14.68 69.96 36.58
N PHE A 390 -15.04 68.74 36.99
CA PHE A 390 -14.11 67.71 37.49
C PHE A 390 -14.03 66.48 36.56
N ILE A 391 -14.58 66.55 35.33
CA ILE A 391 -14.52 65.45 34.36
C ILE A 391 -13.12 65.29 33.76
N CYS A 392 -12.64 64.05 33.64
CA CYS A 392 -11.35 63.80 32.99
C CYS A 392 -11.42 64.07 31.48
N PRO A 393 -10.49 64.85 30.91
CA PRO A 393 -10.49 65.14 29.48
C PRO A 393 -10.14 63.91 28.64
N VAL A 394 -10.39 63.97 27.32
CA VAL A 394 -10.01 62.91 26.37
C VAL A 394 -8.53 62.59 26.50
N GLY A 395 -8.17 61.31 26.39
CA GLY A 395 -6.81 60.82 26.62
C GLY A 395 -6.41 60.67 28.09
N PHE A 396 -7.26 61.09 29.04
CA PHE A 396 -7.06 60.89 30.47
C PHE A 396 -8.18 60.02 31.05
N LEU A 397 -7.86 59.31 32.13
CA LEU A 397 -8.74 58.38 32.81
C LEU A 397 -8.78 58.68 34.30
N SER A 398 -9.89 58.32 34.94
CA SER A 398 -9.96 58.11 36.38
C SER A 398 -10.68 56.79 36.60
N ALA A 399 -9.92 55.71 36.82
CA ALA A 399 -10.46 54.36 36.96
C ALA A 399 -11.09 54.13 38.32
N GLU A 400 -10.45 54.66 39.35
CA GLU A 400 -10.91 54.48 40.71
C GLU A 400 -11.89 55.58 41.10
N PRO A 401 -12.98 55.23 41.80
CA PRO A 401 -13.80 56.23 42.47
C PRO A 401 -12.93 56.96 43.49
N GLY A 402 -13.04 58.28 43.58
CA GLY A 402 -12.27 59.03 44.59
C GLY A 402 -10.97 59.64 44.10
N ALA A 403 -10.72 59.64 42.79
CA ALA A 403 -9.47 60.19 42.27
C ALA A 403 -9.34 61.68 42.57
N THR A 404 -8.14 62.10 42.92
CA THR A 404 -7.80 63.51 43.17
C THR A 404 -7.24 64.19 41.93
N GLU A 405 -6.77 63.42 40.96
CA GLU A 405 -6.25 63.86 39.66
C GLU A 405 -6.60 62.86 38.54
N CYS A 406 -6.67 63.34 37.29
CA CYS A 406 -6.88 62.48 36.13
C CYS A 406 -5.54 61.95 35.61
N ALA A 407 -5.43 60.63 35.43
CA ALA A 407 -4.22 59.98 34.95
C ALA A 407 -4.20 59.92 33.42
N ALA A 408 -3.07 60.23 32.77
CA ALA A 408 -2.94 60.08 31.33
C ALA A 408 -3.03 58.60 30.92
N CYS A 409 -3.66 58.32 29.77
CA CYS A 409 -3.59 56.98 29.19
C CYS A 409 -2.13 56.61 28.92
N PRO A 410 -1.64 55.46 29.40
CA PRO A 410 -0.33 54.98 29.01
C PRO A 410 -0.32 54.66 27.51
N ALA A 411 0.86 54.71 26.89
CA ALA A 411 1.04 54.28 25.50
C ALA A 411 0.45 52.87 25.29
N GLY A 412 -0.02 52.61 24.07
CA GLY A 412 -0.77 51.39 23.72
C GLY A 412 -2.24 51.40 24.13
N ARG A 413 -2.71 52.48 24.76
CA ARG A 413 -4.10 52.67 25.15
C ARG A 413 -4.58 54.07 24.81
N ALA A 414 -5.87 54.18 24.48
CA ALA A 414 -6.51 55.45 24.17
C ALA A 414 -7.82 55.61 24.95
N SER A 415 -8.23 56.86 25.12
CA SER A 415 -9.51 57.23 25.74
C SER A 415 -10.23 58.25 24.84
N PRO A 416 -11.13 57.80 23.96
CA PRO A 416 -11.79 58.66 22.98
C PRO A 416 -12.87 59.57 23.54
N THR A 417 -13.28 59.33 24.79
CA THR A 417 -14.39 60.03 25.44
C THR A 417 -13.94 60.72 26.72
N ALA A 418 -14.36 61.97 26.90
CA ALA A 418 -14.20 62.66 28.18
C ALA A 418 -14.99 61.91 29.27
N GLY A 419 -14.44 61.86 30.47
CA GLY A 419 -14.99 61.12 31.61
C GLY A 419 -14.74 59.63 31.55
N SER A 420 -13.72 59.18 30.80
CA SER A 420 -13.43 57.76 30.70
C SER A 420 -12.89 57.18 32.01
N ARG A 421 -13.35 55.97 32.28
CA ARG A 421 -13.04 55.18 33.48
C ARG A 421 -11.88 54.21 33.23
N SER A 422 -11.45 54.08 32.00
CA SER A 422 -10.33 53.22 31.63
C SER A 422 -9.82 53.66 30.27
N CYS A 423 -8.55 53.41 30.02
CA CYS A 423 -8.03 53.48 28.66
C CYS A 423 -8.25 52.12 28.03
N SER A 424 -9.00 52.11 26.94
CA SER A 424 -9.12 50.94 26.08
C SER A 424 -7.77 50.68 25.44
N PHE A 425 -7.36 49.41 25.42
CA PHE A 425 -6.25 49.00 24.57
C PHE A 425 -6.56 49.37 23.13
N CYS A 426 -5.52 49.75 22.39
CA CYS A 426 -5.61 49.71 20.95
C CYS A 426 -5.90 48.26 20.53
N GLU A 427 -7.09 48.04 19.96
CA GLU A 427 -7.53 46.71 19.51
C GLU A 427 -6.64 46.22 18.37
N GLN A 428 -6.67 44.91 18.13
CA GLN A 428 -5.86 44.24 17.12
C GLN A 428 -5.97 44.94 15.76
N GLY A 429 -4.83 45.45 15.24
CA GLY A 429 -4.78 46.25 14.01
C GLY A 429 -4.60 47.77 14.22
N THR A 430 -4.53 48.23 15.47
CA THR A 430 -4.25 49.63 15.84
C THR A 430 -3.12 49.73 16.88
N TYR A 431 -2.46 50.88 16.98
CA TYR A 431 -1.33 51.15 17.89
C TYR A 431 -1.39 52.57 18.46
N GLN A 432 -0.64 52.85 19.52
CA GLN A 432 -0.46 54.23 20.02
C GLN A 432 0.86 54.40 20.77
N THR A 433 1.71 55.31 20.31
CA THR A 433 3.05 55.56 20.87
C THR A 433 3.03 56.58 22.02
N ASN A 434 2.06 57.51 22.03
CA ASN A 434 2.05 58.64 22.94
C ASN A 434 1.19 58.39 24.19
N THR A 435 1.63 58.90 25.33
CA THR A 435 0.80 58.96 26.54
C THR A 435 -0.25 60.08 26.41
N GLY A 436 -1.45 59.87 26.95
CA GLY A 436 -2.52 60.87 26.91
C GLY A 436 -3.30 60.95 25.58
N ALA A 437 -3.24 59.93 24.73
CA ALA A 437 -3.86 59.95 23.41
C ALA A 437 -5.38 59.68 23.45
N GLY A 438 -6.14 60.46 22.68
CA GLY A 438 -7.59 60.30 22.53
C GLY A 438 -8.01 59.19 21.56
N ALA A 439 -7.16 58.78 20.61
CA ALA A 439 -7.47 57.75 19.63
C ALA A 439 -6.25 56.87 19.33
N CYS A 440 -6.48 55.65 18.86
CA CYS A 440 -5.43 54.76 18.38
C CYS A 440 -5.22 54.96 16.87
N ASP A 441 -3.97 54.92 16.43
CA ASP A 441 -3.59 55.02 15.03
C ASP A 441 -3.67 53.64 14.35
N THR A 442 -4.09 53.59 13.09
CA THR A 442 -4.28 52.31 12.37
C THR A 442 -2.95 51.75 11.88
N CYS A 443 -2.69 50.45 12.04
CA CYS A 443 -1.56 49.79 11.38
C CYS A 443 -1.66 49.86 9.84
N GLU A 444 -2.86 50.07 9.29
CA GLU A 444 -3.10 50.14 7.84
C GLU A 444 -2.33 51.27 7.13
N SER A 445 -2.05 52.38 7.84
CA SER A 445 -1.23 53.48 7.32
C SER A 445 0.27 53.16 7.29
N PHE A 446 0.71 52.12 8.01
CA PHE A 446 2.11 51.71 8.11
C PHE A 446 2.38 50.42 7.31
N LEU A 447 1.53 49.41 7.48
CA LEU A 447 1.61 48.13 6.78
C LEU A 447 0.19 47.59 6.49
N ALA A 448 -0.26 47.70 5.25
CA ALA A 448 -1.59 47.26 4.82
C ALA A 448 -1.84 45.77 5.08
N GLY A 449 -2.96 45.41 5.71
CA GLY A 449 -3.34 44.03 6.03
C GLY A 449 -2.55 43.38 7.17
N SER A 450 -1.75 44.16 7.91
CA SER A 450 -1.09 43.71 9.14
C SER A 450 -1.99 43.84 10.36
N THR A 451 -1.63 43.09 11.39
CA THR A 451 -2.27 43.11 12.70
C THR A 451 -1.22 43.40 13.77
N SER A 452 -1.59 44.17 14.76
CA SER A 452 -0.79 44.37 15.97
C SER A 452 -1.22 43.43 17.09
N GLN A 453 -0.35 43.20 18.08
CA GLN A 453 -0.83 42.65 19.36
C GLN A 453 -1.72 43.69 20.06
N ARG A 454 -2.69 43.25 20.86
CA ARG A 454 -3.54 44.15 21.64
C ARG A 454 -2.66 45.01 22.55
N GLY A 455 -2.77 46.33 22.43
CA GLY A 455 -1.99 47.28 23.22
C GLY A 455 -0.65 47.69 22.63
N ALA A 456 -0.47 47.58 21.32
CA ALA A 456 0.78 47.91 20.65
C ALA A 456 1.25 49.36 20.86
N LEU A 457 2.54 49.48 21.19
CA LEU A 457 3.29 50.69 21.50
C LEU A 457 4.08 51.20 20.29
N ASP A 458 4.49 50.33 19.36
CA ASP A 458 5.37 50.68 18.25
C ASP A 458 4.83 50.19 16.88
N PRO A 459 4.53 51.09 15.94
CA PRO A 459 4.05 50.69 14.61
C PRO A 459 5.06 49.87 13.81
N VAL A 460 6.37 50.07 14.03
CA VAL A 460 7.42 49.48 13.20
C VAL A 460 7.61 48.01 13.52
N THR A 461 7.68 47.67 14.81
CA THR A 461 8.02 46.32 15.28
C THR A 461 6.80 45.45 15.56
N GLU A 462 5.65 46.05 15.88
CA GLU A 462 4.48 45.31 16.38
C GLU A 462 3.34 45.19 15.36
N CYS A 463 3.29 46.00 14.30
CA CYS A 463 2.41 45.75 13.16
C CYS A 463 3.00 44.64 12.26
N GLN A 464 2.51 43.41 12.43
CA GLN A 464 3.03 42.20 11.80
C GLN A 464 1.96 41.48 10.98
N CYS A 465 2.36 40.68 9.98
CA CYS A 465 1.37 39.88 9.25
C CYS A 465 0.86 38.72 10.13
N PRO A 466 -0.44 38.40 10.09
CA PRO A 466 -0.99 37.25 10.80
C PRO A 466 -0.48 35.93 10.22
N GLU A 467 -0.59 34.84 10.99
CA GLU A 467 -0.27 33.48 10.54
C GLU A 467 -1.04 33.13 9.24
N GLY A 468 -0.38 32.44 8.31
CA GLY A 468 -0.92 32.20 6.97
C GLY A 468 -0.83 33.39 6.01
N ARG A 469 -0.20 34.51 6.42
CA ARG A 469 0.17 35.64 5.56
C ARG A 469 1.64 36.01 5.71
N PHE A 470 2.22 36.65 4.69
CA PHE A 470 3.59 37.16 4.73
C PHE A 470 3.66 38.60 4.23
N HIS A 471 4.62 39.35 4.74
CA HIS A 471 4.82 40.76 4.36
C HIS A 471 5.56 40.85 3.02
N LYS A 472 5.01 41.63 2.07
CA LYS A 472 5.67 42.07 0.83
C LYS A 472 5.82 43.61 0.81
N PRO A 473 7.03 44.16 0.69
CA PRO A 473 7.28 45.60 0.59
C PRO A 473 6.45 46.23 -0.55
N GLY A 474 5.77 47.34 -0.25
CA GLY A 474 4.89 48.05 -1.20
C GLY A 474 3.50 47.43 -1.42
N ALA A 475 3.26 46.16 -1.06
CA ALA A 475 2.00 45.45 -1.29
C ALA A 475 1.25 45.05 0.00
N GLY A 476 1.88 45.14 1.17
CA GLY A 476 1.26 44.78 2.45
C GLY A 476 1.35 43.29 2.79
N CYS A 477 0.40 42.77 3.57
CA CYS A 477 0.33 41.36 3.95
C CYS A 477 -0.47 40.53 2.93
N LEU A 478 0.21 39.64 2.22
CA LEU A 478 -0.38 38.76 1.20
C LEU A 478 -0.68 37.37 1.78
N ALA A 479 -1.66 36.68 1.20
CA ALA A 479 -1.97 35.29 1.52
C ALA A 479 -0.76 34.38 1.23
N CYS A 480 -0.55 33.36 2.06
CA CYS A 480 0.56 32.42 1.87
C CYS A 480 0.41 31.69 0.52
N PRO A 481 1.38 31.83 -0.40
CA PRO A 481 1.38 31.12 -1.67
C PRO A 481 1.53 29.61 -1.48
N GLU A 482 1.01 28.81 -2.41
CA GLU A 482 1.25 27.36 -2.43
C GLU A 482 2.75 27.06 -2.45
N GLY A 483 3.18 26.14 -1.58
CA GLY A 483 4.59 25.72 -1.44
C GLY A 483 5.42 26.54 -0.45
N LEU A 484 4.79 27.48 0.27
CA LEU A 484 5.40 28.23 1.36
C LEU A 484 4.70 27.94 2.70
N GLN A 485 5.46 28.06 3.79
CA GLN A 485 4.98 28.04 5.16
C GLN A 485 5.14 29.43 5.76
N CYS A 486 4.02 30.12 5.98
CA CYS A 486 4.01 31.49 6.50
C CYS A 486 3.61 31.48 7.97
N LEU A 487 4.61 31.56 8.86
CA LEU A 487 4.42 31.62 10.32
C LEU A 487 3.88 32.97 10.81
N GLY A 488 3.60 33.91 9.91
CA GLY A 488 3.28 35.31 10.22
C GLY A 488 4.53 36.16 10.45
N GLY A 489 4.36 37.37 10.97
CA GLY A 489 5.46 38.29 11.23
C GLY A 489 5.88 39.13 10.03
N GLN A 490 7.05 39.77 10.14
CA GLN A 490 7.74 40.43 9.03
C GLN A 490 8.89 39.60 8.47
N GLY A 491 9.10 38.36 8.92
CA GLY A 491 10.12 37.45 8.39
C GLY A 491 9.84 36.99 6.96
N LEU A 492 10.85 36.38 6.32
CA LEU A 492 10.63 35.63 5.08
C LEU A 492 9.84 34.34 5.41
N PRO A 493 8.93 33.90 4.52
CA PRO A 493 8.29 32.60 4.69
C PRO A 493 9.33 31.47 4.62
N LEU A 494 9.01 30.32 5.20
CA LEU A 494 9.78 29.10 5.04
C LEU A 494 9.31 28.35 3.80
N GLN A 495 10.17 27.53 3.21
CA GLN A 495 9.74 26.63 2.13
C GLN A 495 8.97 25.45 2.71
N ALA A 496 7.85 25.08 2.10
CA ALA A 496 7.09 23.89 2.47
C ALA A 496 7.79 22.61 1.96
N PRO A 497 7.62 21.45 2.61
CA PRO A 497 8.24 20.21 2.16
C PRO A 497 7.72 19.84 0.76
N GLY A 498 8.63 19.44 -0.14
CA GLY A 498 8.32 19.15 -1.55
C GLY A 498 8.38 20.36 -2.48
N PHE A 499 8.71 21.54 -1.96
CA PHE A 499 8.87 22.76 -2.74
C PHE A 499 10.23 23.39 -2.49
N TRP A 500 10.81 23.95 -3.55
CA TRP A 500 12.04 24.73 -3.50
C TRP A 500 11.76 26.14 -3.98
N VAL A 501 12.34 27.12 -3.29
CA VAL A 501 12.00 28.52 -3.49
C VAL A 501 13.25 29.29 -3.89
N GLN A 502 13.19 29.90 -5.07
CA GLN A 502 14.19 30.84 -5.51
C GLN A 502 13.85 32.24 -4.99
N VAL A 503 14.80 32.86 -4.31
CA VAL A 503 14.72 34.28 -3.94
C VAL A 503 15.25 35.10 -5.11
N LEU A 504 14.36 35.77 -5.86
CA LEU A 504 14.74 36.62 -7.00
C LEU A 504 15.27 37.97 -6.51
N ASP A 505 14.60 38.54 -5.52
CA ASP A 505 15.01 39.76 -4.83
C ASP A 505 14.63 39.63 -3.35
N ALA A 506 15.63 39.55 -2.48
CA ALA A 506 15.43 39.45 -1.04
C ALA A 506 14.83 40.74 -0.45
N THR A 507 15.06 41.90 -1.09
CA THR A 507 14.58 43.20 -0.64
C THR A 507 13.13 43.44 -1.03
N GLN A 508 12.72 43.07 -2.26
CA GLN A 508 11.32 43.12 -2.71
C GLN A 508 10.51 41.88 -2.31
N ARG A 509 11.17 40.86 -1.76
CA ARG A 509 10.61 39.56 -1.38
C ARG A 509 9.88 38.89 -2.55
N ASP A 510 10.48 39.00 -3.72
CA ASP A 510 10.01 38.31 -4.92
C ASP A 510 10.53 36.86 -4.89
N LEU A 511 9.58 35.94 -4.67
CA LEU A 511 9.83 34.52 -4.50
C LEU A 511 9.25 33.75 -5.69
N SER A 512 10.02 32.82 -6.23
CA SER A 512 9.58 31.91 -7.29
C SER A 512 9.58 30.49 -6.75
N VAL A 513 8.41 29.87 -6.68
CA VAL A 513 8.21 28.54 -6.09
C VAL A 513 8.19 27.47 -7.16
N TYR A 514 9.00 26.43 -6.97
CA TYR A 514 9.12 25.27 -7.84
C TYR A 514 8.79 23.98 -7.07
N ARG A 515 8.11 23.03 -7.73
CA ARG A 515 7.84 21.70 -7.19
C ARG A 515 9.08 20.82 -7.33
N CYS A 516 9.41 20.08 -6.28
CA CYS A 516 10.47 19.07 -6.32
C CYS A 516 9.89 17.68 -6.67
N ARG A 517 10.75 16.71 -6.97
CA ARG A 517 10.30 15.33 -7.27
C ARG A 517 9.73 14.64 -6.04
N ASP A 518 10.34 14.88 -4.88
CA ASP A 518 9.99 14.30 -3.60
C ASP A 518 10.18 15.33 -2.50
N HIS A 519 9.35 15.25 -1.46
CA HIS A 519 9.45 16.05 -0.24
C HIS A 519 10.73 15.80 0.54
N LEU A 520 11.34 14.62 0.38
CA LEU A 520 12.65 14.31 0.97
C LEU A 520 13.81 15.01 0.25
N GLU A 521 13.69 15.36 -1.04
CA GLU A 521 14.71 16.14 -1.76
C GLU A 521 14.72 17.61 -1.31
N CYS A 522 13.52 18.14 -1.04
CA CYS A 522 13.26 19.51 -0.63
C CYS A 522 12.57 19.54 0.74
N PRO A 523 13.35 19.44 1.84
CA PRO A 523 12.80 19.44 3.18
C PRO A 523 12.21 20.82 3.52
N SER A 524 11.31 20.84 4.51
CA SER A 524 10.82 22.10 5.07
C SER A 524 11.97 22.87 5.74
N GLY A 525 12.06 24.17 5.50
CA GLY A 525 13.13 24.95 6.11
C GLY A 525 13.35 26.31 5.45
N VAL A 526 14.60 26.76 5.49
CA VAL A 526 15.00 28.06 4.95
C VAL A 526 14.83 28.08 3.43
N LEU A 527 14.46 29.23 2.86
CA LEU A 527 14.27 29.38 1.42
C LEU A 527 15.52 28.99 0.63
N GLY A 528 15.33 28.11 -0.35
CA GLY A 528 16.39 27.66 -1.24
C GLY A 528 17.24 26.52 -0.67
N SER A 529 16.90 25.98 0.50
CA SER A 529 17.62 24.85 1.09
C SER A 529 17.28 23.52 0.40
N CYS A 530 18.27 22.62 0.37
CA CYS A 530 18.15 21.29 -0.21
C CYS A 530 18.59 20.25 0.81
N ALA A 531 18.13 19.00 0.63
CA ALA A 531 18.65 17.87 1.39
C ALA A 531 20.17 17.69 1.21
N THR A 532 20.83 17.02 2.16
CA THR A 532 22.29 16.85 2.19
C THR A 532 22.83 16.33 0.85
N GLY A 533 23.88 16.98 0.33
CA GLY A 533 24.56 16.60 -0.91
C GLY A 533 23.85 17.02 -2.20
N ARG A 534 22.76 17.80 -2.14
CA ARG A 534 22.04 18.31 -3.33
C ARG A 534 22.32 19.78 -3.63
N GLU A 535 22.19 20.13 -4.90
CA GLU A 535 22.34 21.49 -5.41
C GLU A 535 21.44 21.75 -6.65
N GLY A 536 21.40 23.00 -7.10
CA GLY A 536 20.65 23.42 -8.28
C GLY A 536 19.18 23.74 -8.02
N GLN A 537 18.50 24.25 -9.06
CA GLN A 537 17.07 24.58 -8.99
C GLN A 537 16.25 23.34 -8.66
N ALA A 538 15.35 23.48 -7.68
CA ALA A 538 14.52 22.39 -7.17
C ALA A 538 15.30 21.15 -6.71
N CYS A 539 16.53 21.37 -6.19
CA CYS A 539 17.42 20.35 -5.65
C CYS A 539 17.64 19.17 -6.62
N ASN A 540 17.66 19.50 -7.91
CA ASN A 540 17.62 18.53 -9.00
C ASN A 540 18.88 17.67 -9.06
N ASP A 541 20.05 18.25 -8.80
CA ASP A 541 21.35 17.64 -9.04
C ASP A 541 22.05 17.27 -7.72
N CYS A 542 22.77 16.14 -7.72
CA CYS A 542 23.70 15.83 -6.66
C CYS A 542 25.00 16.60 -6.88
N GLN A 543 25.61 17.04 -5.78
CA GLN A 543 26.94 17.64 -5.81
C GLN A 543 27.97 16.70 -6.45
N SER A 544 29.03 17.27 -7.02
CA SER A 544 30.10 16.48 -7.65
C SER A 544 30.66 15.42 -6.67
N GLY A 545 30.81 14.17 -7.14
CA GLY A 545 31.27 13.05 -6.31
C GLY A 545 30.21 12.44 -5.39
N HIS A 546 28.93 12.75 -5.61
CA HIS A 546 27.80 12.15 -4.89
C HIS A 546 26.82 11.45 -5.84
N TYR A 547 26.04 10.50 -5.32
CA TYR A 547 24.98 9.77 -6.04
C TYR A 547 23.67 9.80 -5.24
N LYS A 548 22.53 9.60 -5.93
CA LYS A 548 21.20 9.65 -5.32
C LYS A 548 20.97 8.46 -4.39
N ALA A 549 20.51 8.71 -3.16
CA ALA A 549 20.10 7.70 -2.19
C ALA A 549 18.56 7.58 -2.13
N SER A 550 18.05 6.49 -1.52
CA SER A 550 16.61 6.17 -1.38
C SER A 550 15.83 7.13 -0.47
N GLU A 551 16.51 7.86 0.41
CA GLU A 551 15.93 8.81 1.37
C GLU A 551 15.92 10.27 0.88
N GLY A 552 16.06 10.48 -0.43
CA GLY A 552 16.05 11.83 -1.01
C GLY A 552 17.35 12.62 -0.82
N GLN A 553 18.35 12.12 -0.08
CA GLN A 553 19.70 12.72 0.02
C GLN A 553 20.64 12.25 -1.10
N CYS A 554 21.79 12.91 -1.26
CA CYS A 554 22.87 12.42 -2.12
C CYS A 554 24.07 11.99 -1.27
N ASN A 555 24.45 10.72 -1.37
CA ASN A 555 25.57 10.13 -0.63
C ASN A 555 26.88 10.28 -1.40
N SER A 556 28.00 10.42 -0.70
CA SER A 556 29.32 10.46 -1.31
C SER A 556 29.69 9.12 -1.96
N CYS A 557 30.31 9.17 -3.14
CA CYS A 557 30.81 7.98 -3.82
C CYS A 557 31.98 7.35 -3.04
N GLU A 558 31.90 6.04 -2.78
CA GLU A 558 32.95 5.27 -2.11
C GLU A 558 33.70 4.35 -3.10
N GLY A 559 34.91 3.93 -2.73
CA GLY A 559 35.82 3.19 -3.62
C GLY A 559 35.31 1.82 -4.08
N GLU A 560 34.30 1.22 -3.44
CA GLU A 560 33.72 -0.08 -3.83
C GLU A 560 32.46 0.04 -4.71
N ASP A 561 31.99 1.28 -4.98
CA ASP A 561 30.76 1.54 -5.74
C ASP A 561 30.85 1.18 -7.23
N PHE A 562 31.98 0.63 -7.68
CA PHE A 562 32.18 0.16 -9.06
C PHE A 562 31.63 -1.25 -9.34
N LEU A 563 31.42 -2.06 -8.30
CA LEU A 563 31.06 -3.47 -8.45
C LEU A 563 29.68 -3.69 -9.13
N PRO A 564 28.60 -2.97 -8.79
CA PRO A 564 27.28 -3.15 -9.40
C PRO A 564 27.28 -2.89 -10.91
N PHE A 565 28.01 -1.87 -11.37
CA PHE A 565 28.12 -1.52 -12.78
C PHE A 565 28.85 -2.61 -13.59
N ILE A 566 29.96 -3.15 -13.06
CA ILE A 566 30.68 -4.26 -13.68
C ILE A 566 29.81 -5.52 -13.74
N VAL A 567 29.12 -5.84 -12.64
CA VAL A 567 28.21 -7.00 -12.58
C VAL A 567 27.08 -6.86 -13.59
N ALA A 568 26.47 -5.69 -13.72
CA ALA A 568 25.42 -5.43 -14.71
C ALA A 568 25.92 -5.64 -16.14
N ILE A 569 27.13 -5.16 -16.46
CA ILE A 569 27.78 -5.37 -17.76
C ILE A 569 28.05 -6.86 -18.01
N LEU A 570 28.58 -7.58 -17.02
CA LEU A 570 28.86 -9.02 -17.12
C LEU A 570 27.57 -9.84 -17.31
N ILE A 571 26.49 -9.48 -16.62
CA ILE A 571 25.17 -10.10 -16.80
C ILE A 571 24.66 -9.83 -18.22
N CYS A 572 24.74 -8.59 -18.71
CA CYS A 572 24.33 -8.24 -20.07
C CYS A 572 25.13 -9.02 -21.12
N MET A 573 26.45 -9.12 -20.95
CA MET A 573 27.31 -9.96 -21.80
C MET A 573 26.92 -11.44 -21.73
N GLY A 574 26.66 -11.96 -20.52
CA GLY A 574 26.21 -13.35 -20.32
C GLY A 574 24.88 -13.65 -21.02
N VAL A 575 23.90 -12.76 -20.91
CA VAL A 575 22.59 -12.88 -21.58
C VAL A 575 22.75 -12.86 -23.09
N VAL A 576 23.57 -11.95 -23.63
CA VAL A 576 23.87 -11.87 -25.07
C VAL A 576 24.51 -13.17 -25.56
N VAL A 577 25.51 -13.69 -24.85
CA VAL A 577 26.19 -14.94 -25.21
C VAL A 577 25.19 -16.10 -25.20
N VAL A 578 24.43 -16.30 -24.11
CA VAL A 578 23.43 -17.36 -24.01
C VAL A 578 22.39 -17.24 -25.13
N ALA A 579 21.87 -16.05 -25.38
CA ALA A 579 20.86 -15.85 -26.40
C ALA A 579 21.39 -16.09 -27.82
N THR A 580 22.65 -15.74 -28.12
CA THR A 580 23.28 -16.09 -29.41
C THR A 580 23.36 -17.61 -29.60
N PHE A 581 23.73 -18.37 -28.57
CA PHE A 581 23.74 -19.84 -28.64
C PHE A 581 22.33 -20.44 -28.78
N VAL A 582 21.33 -19.90 -28.08
CA VAL A 582 19.94 -20.37 -28.21
C VAL A 582 19.35 -20.06 -29.60
N SER A 583 19.66 -18.90 -30.16
CA SER A 583 19.20 -18.47 -31.49
C SER A 583 19.78 -19.30 -32.66
N GLN A 584 20.96 -19.88 -32.47
CA GLN A 584 21.62 -20.77 -33.44
C GLN A 584 20.93 -22.13 -33.56
N THR A 585 20.05 -22.50 -32.64
CA THR A 585 19.36 -23.79 -32.70
C THR A 585 18.38 -23.80 -33.89
N ASP A 586 18.56 -24.75 -34.80
CA ASP A 586 17.67 -24.96 -35.94
C ASP A 586 16.21 -25.13 -35.48
N ARG A 587 15.26 -24.54 -36.23
CA ARG A 587 13.82 -24.59 -35.89
C ARG A 587 13.31 -26.02 -35.69
N VAL A 588 13.85 -26.98 -36.44
CA VAL A 588 13.51 -28.42 -36.33
C VAL A 588 14.00 -29.03 -35.01
N LYS A 589 15.10 -28.52 -34.44
CA LYS A 589 15.71 -28.95 -33.16
C LYS A 589 15.28 -28.11 -31.95
N GLN A 590 14.53 -27.02 -32.16
CA GLN A 590 14.05 -26.17 -31.07
C GLN A 590 12.88 -26.83 -30.33
N ASN A 591 13.15 -27.26 -29.09
CA ASN A 591 12.13 -27.85 -28.22
C ASN A 591 11.11 -26.80 -27.77
N LEU A 592 9.83 -27.20 -27.68
CA LEU A 592 8.74 -26.33 -27.22
C LEU A 592 9.05 -25.71 -25.85
N THR A 593 9.71 -26.46 -24.96
CA THR A 593 10.16 -26.01 -23.63
C THR A 593 11.15 -24.85 -23.68
N SER A 594 12.07 -24.84 -24.65
CA SER A 594 13.04 -23.74 -24.81
C SER A 594 12.35 -22.48 -25.36
N LEU A 595 11.36 -22.65 -26.24
CA LEU A 595 10.53 -21.55 -26.72
C LEU A 595 9.66 -20.96 -25.60
N THR A 596 9.09 -21.79 -24.73
CA THR A 596 8.35 -21.34 -23.54
C THR A 596 9.24 -20.50 -22.63
N ALA A 597 10.45 -20.97 -22.31
CA ALA A 597 11.37 -20.22 -21.45
C ALA A 597 11.74 -18.83 -22.01
N ILE A 598 12.01 -18.73 -23.32
CA ILE A 598 12.31 -17.45 -23.99
C ILE A 598 11.09 -16.54 -24.00
N ALA A 599 9.90 -17.09 -24.30
CA ALA A 599 8.65 -16.34 -24.29
C ALA A 599 8.34 -15.77 -22.91
N THR A 600 8.42 -16.59 -21.85
CA THR A 600 8.18 -16.16 -20.47
C THR A 600 9.23 -15.16 -20.00
N ALA A 601 10.50 -15.30 -20.37
CA ALA A 601 11.52 -14.29 -20.07
C ALA A 601 11.20 -12.92 -20.72
N GLY A 602 10.79 -12.92 -21.99
CA GLY A 602 10.37 -11.69 -22.67
C GLY A 602 9.10 -11.06 -22.08
N GLN A 603 8.13 -11.90 -21.67
CA GLN A 603 6.92 -11.46 -20.95
C GLN A 603 7.28 -10.81 -19.61
N LEU A 604 8.19 -11.42 -18.84
CA LEU A 604 8.68 -10.87 -17.57
C LEU A 604 9.30 -9.49 -17.76
N VAL A 605 10.19 -9.31 -18.75
CA VAL A 605 10.80 -8.00 -19.03
C VAL A 605 9.73 -6.97 -19.38
N THR A 606 8.74 -7.34 -20.22
CA THR A 606 7.63 -6.44 -20.59
C THR A 606 6.80 -6.03 -19.36
N VAL A 607 6.55 -6.96 -18.44
CA VAL A 607 5.83 -6.72 -17.18
C VAL A 607 6.62 -5.81 -16.24
N LEU A 608 7.92 -6.06 -16.07
CA LEU A 608 8.79 -5.21 -15.26
C LEU A 608 8.90 -3.80 -15.85
N GLN A 609 8.97 -3.65 -17.17
CA GLN A 609 8.92 -2.34 -17.82
C GLN A 609 7.57 -1.64 -17.62
N THR A 610 6.46 -2.39 -17.64
CA THR A 610 5.12 -1.84 -17.36
C THR A 610 4.99 -1.38 -15.90
N LEU A 611 5.58 -2.11 -14.95
CA LEU A 611 5.71 -1.64 -13.56
C LEU A 611 6.60 -0.38 -13.46
N GLY A 612 7.66 -0.30 -14.26
CA GLY A 612 8.48 0.91 -14.39
C GLY A 612 7.70 2.12 -14.93
N VAL A 613 6.69 1.90 -15.78
CA VAL A 613 5.74 2.96 -16.21
C VAL A 613 4.89 3.43 -15.03
N LEU A 614 4.35 2.49 -14.24
CA LEU A 614 3.58 2.81 -13.01
C LEU A 614 4.41 3.64 -12.02
N ARG A 615 5.72 3.41 -11.92
CA ARG A 615 6.64 4.24 -11.11
C ARG A 615 6.71 5.70 -11.58
N GLN A 616 6.57 5.95 -12.88
CA GLN A 616 6.61 7.31 -13.44
C GLN A 616 5.29 8.07 -13.28
N LEU A 617 4.22 7.38 -12.90
CA LEU A 617 2.98 8.05 -12.51
C LEU A 617 3.16 8.70 -11.14
N SER A 618 2.41 9.76 -10.84
CA SER A 618 2.47 10.51 -9.58
C SER A 618 1.83 9.76 -8.40
N ILE A 619 2.23 8.51 -8.18
CA ILE A 619 1.77 7.62 -7.11
C ILE A 619 2.82 7.62 -5.99
N LYS A 620 2.42 7.92 -4.75
CA LYS A 620 3.28 7.80 -3.57
C LYS A 620 3.35 6.34 -3.13
N TRP A 621 4.43 5.63 -3.44
CA TRP A 621 4.58 4.21 -3.10
C TRP A 621 4.93 4.01 -1.62
N ALA A 622 4.21 3.12 -0.94
CA ALA A 622 4.47 2.72 0.44
C ALA A 622 5.41 1.51 0.55
N GLU A 623 6.18 1.40 1.64
CA GLU A 623 6.98 0.19 1.92
C GLU A 623 6.10 -0.98 2.37
N PRO A 624 6.42 -2.24 1.96
CA PRO A 624 7.64 -2.68 1.25
C PRO A 624 7.51 -2.70 -0.29
N ALA A 625 6.39 -2.23 -0.85
CA ALA A 625 6.17 -2.24 -2.31
C ALA A 625 7.09 -1.26 -3.06
N LYS A 626 7.42 -0.12 -2.45
CA LYS A 626 8.35 0.88 -2.98
C LYS A 626 9.69 0.24 -3.37
N THR A 627 10.33 -0.48 -2.46
CA THR A 627 11.61 -1.17 -2.71
C THR A 627 11.57 -2.10 -3.94
N LEU A 628 10.51 -2.89 -4.13
CA LEU A 628 10.40 -3.80 -5.28
C LEU A 628 10.16 -3.05 -6.60
N VAL A 629 9.37 -1.98 -6.58
CA VAL A 629 9.12 -1.15 -7.76
C VAL A 629 10.39 -0.38 -8.15
N GLU A 630 11.23 0.03 -7.20
CA GLU A 630 12.52 0.68 -7.47
C GLU A 630 13.49 -0.22 -8.24
N LEU A 631 13.48 -1.54 -8.01
CA LEU A 631 14.30 -2.49 -8.79
C LEU A 631 13.93 -2.52 -10.28
N THR A 632 12.73 -2.07 -10.66
CA THR A 632 12.31 -2.01 -12.08
C THR A 632 12.98 -0.86 -12.84
N ALA A 633 13.59 0.11 -12.14
CA ALA A 633 14.17 1.31 -12.73
C ALA A 633 15.34 1.02 -13.69
N LEU A 634 16.12 -0.04 -13.43
CA LEU A 634 17.20 -0.51 -14.32
C LEU A 634 16.68 -0.86 -15.71
N LEU A 635 15.50 -1.49 -15.79
CA LEU A 635 14.89 -1.89 -17.05
C LEU A 635 14.25 -0.72 -17.80
N THR A 636 14.05 0.43 -17.15
CA THR A 636 13.62 1.70 -17.78
C THR A 636 14.80 2.64 -18.13
N PHE A 637 16.03 2.13 -18.13
CA PHE A 637 17.27 2.90 -18.36
C PHE A 637 17.52 4.03 -17.36
N ASP A 638 17.07 3.85 -16.11
CA ASP A 638 17.48 4.73 -15.02
C ASP A 638 18.80 4.21 -14.43
N LEU A 639 19.90 4.70 -14.99
CA LEU A 639 21.26 4.26 -14.65
C LEU A 639 21.75 4.78 -13.29
N ASP A 640 20.96 5.61 -12.61
CA ASP A 640 21.31 6.13 -11.28
C ASP A 640 21.37 4.99 -10.24
N VAL A 641 20.63 3.88 -10.45
CA VAL A 641 20.66 2.68 -9.58
C VAL A 641 22.02 1.97 -9.58
N VAL A 642 22.77 2.05 -10.68
CA VAL A 642 24.13 1.50 -10.80
C VAL A 642 25.22 2.55 -10.51
N LYS A 643 24.83 3.67 -9.88
CA LYS A 643 25.73 4.74 -9.42
C LYS A 643 26.64 5.32 -10.52
N VAL A 644 26.13 5.43 -11.75
CA VAL A 644 26.93 5.90 -12.91
C VAL A 644 27.50 7.31 -12.71
N SER A 645 26.83 8.16 -11.92
CA SER A 645 27.30 9.51 -11.57
C SER A 645 28.64 9.54 -10.84
N CYS A 646 29.06 8.44 -10.22
CA CYS A 646 30.38 8.32 -9.57
C CYS A 646 31.54 8.21 -10.58
N PHE A 647 31.26 7.79 -11.82
CA PHE A 647 32.28 7.69 -12.87
C PHE A 647 32.35 8.93 -13.74
N TRP A 648 31.20 9.58 -13.96
CA TRP A 648 31.06 10.71 -14.88
C TRP A 648 30.48 11.94 -14.15
N PRO A 649 31.31 12.68 -13.41
CA PRO A 649 30.85 13.66 -12.42
C PRO A 649 30.30 14.97 -12.99
N LYS A 650 30.32 15.21 -14.32
CA LYS A 650 29.91 16.50 -14.92
C LYS A 650 29.17 16.34 -16.26
N ASP A 651 27.99 15.74 -16.24
CA ASP A 651 27.13 15.69 -17.42
C ASP A 651 25.96 16.64 -17.31
N THR A 652 25.80 17.47 -18.35
CA THR A 652 24.59 18.27 -18.53
C THR A 652 23.38 17.36 -18.77
N PRO A 653 22.15 17.80 -18.43
CA PRO A 653 20.92 17.06 -18.70
C PRO A 653 20.81 16.54 -20.14
N LEU A 654 21.26 17.34 -21.12
CA LEU A 654 21.25 17.01 -22.54
C LEU A 654 22.19 15.84 -22.87
N ILE A 655 23.41 15.84 -22.33
CA ILE A 655 24.38 14.77 -22.57
C ILE A 655 23.85 13.45 -22.00
N ARG A 656 23.37 13.45 -20.76
CA ARG A 656 22.76 12.26 -20.13
C ARG A 656 21.61 11.70 -20.97
N PHE A 657 20.79 12.56 -21.55
CA PHE A 657 19.69 12.15 -22.43
C PHE A 657 20.20 11.50 -23.73
N VAL A 658 21.18 12.13 -24.40
CA VAL A 658 21.76 11.59 -25.64
C VAL A 658 22.47 10.26 -25.39
N GLU A 659 23.20 10.13 -24.28
CA GLU A 659 23.85 8.87 -23.89
C GLU A 659 22.82 7.76 -23.68
N ARG A 660 21.72 8.05 -22.97
CA ARG A 660 20.59 7.11 -22.81
C ARG A 660 20.00 6.72 -24.17
N MET A 661 19.92 7.66 -25.11
CA MET A 661 19.46 7.41 -26.49
C MET A 661 20.41 6.52 -27.30
N LEU A 662 21.72 6.56 -26.98
CA LEU A 662 22.76 5.78 -27.64
C LEU A 662 22.97 4.37 -27.04
N ILE A 663 22.33 4.04 -25.91
CA ILE A 663 22.43 2.71 -25.28
C ILE A 663 22.14 1.59 -26.28
N TYR A 664 20.99 1.63 -26.97
CA TYR A 664 20.65 0.59 -27.94
C TYR A 664 21.62 0.55 -29.15
N PRO A 665 21.95 1.67 -29.81
CA PRO A 665 22.98 1.70 -30.84
C PRO A 665 24.32 1.10 -30.39
N CYS A 666 24.77 1.39 -29.17
CA CYS A 666 25.97 0.80 -28.57
C CYS A 666 25.80 -0.71 -28.36
N CYS A 667 24.66 -1.17 -27.85
CA CYS A 667 24.34 -2.60 -27.75
C CYS A 667 24.36 -3.28 -29.12
N ALA A 668 23.77 -2.68 -30.15
CA ALA A 668 23.76 -3.20 -31.52
C ALA A 668 25.18 -3.28 -32.10
N ALA A 669 26.00 -2.24 -31.90
CA ALA A 669 27.40 -2.22 -32.31
C ALA A 669 28.22 -3.31 -31.60
N PHE A 670 27.99 -3.51 -30.30
CA PHE A 670 28.62 -4.59 -29.53
C PHE A 670 28.24 -5.96 -30.09
N LEU A 671 26.97 -6.18 -30.47
CA LEU A 671 26.52 -7.42 -31.10
C LEU A 671 27.16 -7.66 -32.46
N CYS A 672 27.33 -6.60 -33.25
CA CYS A 672 28.09 -6.67 -34.51
C CYS A 672 29.57 -7.01 -34.27
N ALA A 673 30.19 -6.44 -33.24
CA ALA A 673 31.58 -6.75 -32.86
C ALA A 673 31.71 -8.21 -32.40
N TRP A 674 30.79 -8.69 -31.56
CA TRP A 674 30.73 -10.08 -31.12
C TRP A 674 30.57 -11.05 -32.29
N TRP A 675 29.68 -10.72 -33.23
CA TRP A 675 29.53 -11.49 -34.47
C TRP A 675 30.83 -11.54 -35.29
N MET A 676 31.56 -10.42 -35.36
CA MET A 676 32.87 -10.36 -36.02
C MET A 676 33.91 -11.21 -35.30
N VAL A 677 33.95 -11.19 -33.97
CA VAL A 677 34.81 -12.06 -33.14
C VAL A 677 34.51 -13.53 -33.41
N LEU A 678 33.24 -13.94 -33.44
CA LEU A 678 32.88 -15.32 -33.73
C LEU A 678 33.26 -15.75 -35.15
N ARG A 679 33.21 -14.82 -36.11
CA ARG A 679 33.71 -15.04 -37.47
C ARG A 679 35.22 -15.26 -37.48
N ILE A 680 35.98 -14.48 -36.70
CA ILE A 680 37.43 -14.64 -36.51
C ILE A 680 37.75 -15.99 -35.83
N LEU A 681 36.95 -16.39 -34.84
CA LEU A 681 37.04 -17.68 -34.14
C LEU A 681 36.55 -18.89 -34.97
N LYS A 682 36.33 -18.72 -36.28
CA LYS A 682 35.86 -19.77 -37.21
C LYS A 682 34.53 -20.42 -36.80
N ARG A 683 33.66 -19.69 -36.10
CA ARG A 683 32.28 -20.08 -35.79
C ARG A 683 31.29 -19.09 -36.41
N PRO A 684 31.23 -18.97 -37.75
CA PRO A 684 30.44 -17.93 -38.40
C PRO A 684 28.94 -18.15 -38.17
N ILE A 685 28.26 -17.11 -37.69
CA ILE A 685 26.80 -17.09 -37.56
C ILE A 685 26.20 -16.41 -38.82
N PRO A 686 25.09 -16.89 -39.39
CA PRO A 686 24.38 -16.20 -40.46
C PRO A 686 24.00 -14.75 -40.08
N PRO A 687 24.08 -13.79 -41.01
CA PRO A 687 23.73 -12.40 -40.74
C PRO A 687 22.25 -12.22 -40.36
N ASP A 688 21.37 -13.07 -40.88
CA ASP A 688 19.94 -13.03 -40.51
C ASP A 688 19.71 -13.36 -39.02
N THR A 689 20.58 -14.18 -38.40
CA THR A 689 20.51 -14.47 -36.96
C THR A 689 20.93 -13.27 -36.12
N LEU A 690 21.92 -12.49 -36.59
CA LEU A 690 22.30 -11.24 -35.93
C LEU A 690 21.15 -10.23 -35.99
N PHE A 691 20.47 -10.14 -37.13
CA PHE A 691 19.30 -9.28 -37.30
C PHE A 691 18.14 -9.73 -36.41
N ASP A 692 17.87 -11.03 -36.37
CA ASP A 692 16.83 -11.63 -35.52
C ASP A 692 17.01 -11.26 -34.04
N PHE A 693 18.26 -11.37 -33.56
CA PHE A 693 18.58 -11.03 -32.18
C PHE A 693 18.46 -9.51 -31.91
N ASN A 694 18.94 -8.67 -32.82
CA ASN A 694 18.76 -7.22 -32.70
C ASN A 694 17.28 -6.81 -32.69
N GLY A 695 16.45 -7.46 -33.51
CA GLY A 695 15.00 -7.25 -33.51
C GLY A 695 14.33 -7.73 -32.22
N LEU A 696 14.78 -8.86 -31.66
CA LEU A 696 14.30 -9.33 -30.36
C LEU A 696 14.63 -8.33 -29.24
N VAL A 697 15.88 -7.88 -29.15
CA VAL A 697 16.32 -6.90 -28.15
C VAL A 697 15.54 -5.59 -28.32
N LEU A 698 15.38 -5.11 -29.56
CA LEU A 698 14.65 -3.88 -29.85
C LEU A 698 13.17 -3.96 -29.44
N THR A 699 12.50 -5.09 -29.73
CA THR A 699 11.10 -5.29 -29.34
C THR A 699 10.91 -5.49 -27.85
N VAL A 700 11.89 -6.11 -27.16
CA VAL A 700 11.88 -6.27 -25.70
C VAL A 700 12.14 -4.94 -24.99
N LEU A 701 12.99 -4.06 -25.53
CA LEU A 701 13.31 -2.75 -24.94
C LEU A 701 12.37 -1.63 -25.40
N TYR A 702 11.32 -1.96 -26.15
CA TYR A 702 10.48 -0.97 -26.83
C TYR A 702 9.81 0.02 -25.87
N ILE A 703 9.26 -0.43 -24.74
CA ILE A 703 8.64 0.45 -23.73
C ILE A 703 9.71 1.41 -23.18
N SER A 704 10.87 0.90 -22.79
CA SER A 704 11.97 1.69 -22.20
C SER A 704 12.52 2.73 -23.18
N LEU A 705 12.74 2.35 -24.44
CA LEU A 705 13.18 3.28 -25.48
C LEU A 705 12.13 4.36 -25.75
N THR A 706 10.85 3.98 -25.78
CA THR A 706 9.75 4.92 -26.00
C THR A 706 9.59 5.90 -24.83
N LEU A 707 9.60 5.40 -23.59
CA LEU A 707 9.56 6.26 -22.40
C LEU A 707 10.73 7.23 -22.35
N MET A 708 11.93 6.74 -22.66
CA MET A 708 13.14 7.57 -22.66
C MET A 708 13.00 8.76 -23.60
N VAL A 709 12.57 8.55 -24.86
CA VAL A 709 12.41 9.67 -25.80
C VAL A 709 11.22 10.57 -25.50
N LEU A 710 10.23 10.08 -24.76
CA LEU A 710 9.04 10.85 -24.39
C LEU A 710 9.23 11.68 -23.11
N MET A 711 10.23 11.34 -22.29
CA MET A 711 10.55 12.00 -21.02
C MET A 711 10.66 13.54 -21.09
N PRO A 712 11.25 14.18 -22.12
CA PRO A 712 11.33 15.65 -22.21
C PRO A 712 9.98 16.36 -22.33
N PHE A 713 8.93 15.65 -22.72
CA PHE A 713 7.57 16.20 -22.87
C PHE A 713 6.75 16.14 -21.57
N GLN A 714 7.27 15.51 -20.51
CA GLN A 714 6.62 15.42 -19.20
C GLN A 714 6.82 16.73 -18.42
N CYS A 715 6.07 17.78 -18.78
CA CYS A 715 6.16 19.09 -18.13
C CYS A 715 5.05 19.28 -17.08
N ILE A 716 5.43 19.61 -15.84
CA ILE A 716 4.52 19.88 -14.73
C ILE A 716 4.47 21.39 -14.49
N ARG A 717 3.27 21.91 -14.13
CA ARG A 717 3.07 23.33 -13.83
C ARG A 717 3.41 23.61 -12.36
N ASN A 718 4.29 24.59 -12.14
CA ASN A 718 4.65 25.06 -10.81
C ASN A 718 3.70 26.18 -10.33
N PRO A 719 3.64 26.47 -9.02
CA PRO A 719 2.83 27.57 -8.47
C PRO A 719 3.13 28.94 -9.08
N ASN A 720 4.38 29.19 -9.50
CA ASN A 720 4.78 30.41 -10.20
C ASN A 720 4.27 30.51 -11.67
N GLY A 721 3.55 29.49 -12.16
CA GLY A 721 3.04 29.42 -13.53
C GLY A 721 4.04 28.88 -14.58
N ILE A 722 5.33 28.76 -14.23
CA ILE A 722 6.37 28.20 -15.09
C ILE A 722 6.22 26.68 -15.12
N MET A 723 6.42 26.07 -16.28
CA MET A 723 6.45 24.61 -16.41
C MET A 723 7.88 24.10 -16.30
N THR A 724 8.11 23.05 -15.52
CA THR A 724 9.42 22.36 -15.43
C THR A 724 9.26 20.88 -15.75
N MET A 725 10.34 20.22 -16.14
CA MET A 725 10.30 18.78 -16.41
C MET A 725 10.06 17.97 -15.13
N ALA A 726 9.15 17.00 -15.17
CA ALA A 726 8.83 16.13 -14.04
C ALA A 726 10.04 15.36 -13.51
N SER A 727 10.84 14.80 -14.41
CA SER A 727 12.02 14.01 -14.06
C SER A 727 13.23 14.85 -13.66
N GLN A 728 13.27 16.10 -14.14
CA GLN A 728 14.36 17.04 -13.90
C GLN A 728 13.81 18.45 -13.64
N PRO A 729 13.29 18.72 -12.42
CA PRO A 729 12.61 19.99 -12.13
C PRO A 729 13.48 21.25 -12.26
N GLY A 730 14.80 21.07 -12.35
CA GLY A 730 15.75 22.15 -12.64
C GLY A 730 15.71 22.67 -14.09
N VAL A 731 15.08 21.94 -15.02
CA VAL A 731 14.96 22.34 -16.43
C VAL A 731 13.60 22.97 -16.70
N THR A 732 13.59 24.22 -17.16
CA THR A 732 12.33 24.93 -17.48
C THR A 732 11.85 24.59 -18.89
N CYS A 733 10.58 24.18 -19.01
CA CYS A 733 10.02 23.74 -20.28
C CYS A 733 9.81 24.91 -21.24
N TRP A 734 10.11 24.71 -22.52
CA TRP A 734 9.90 25.62 -23.67
C TRP A 734 10.75 26.89 -23.69
N THR A 735 11.22 27.36 -22.53
CA THR A 735 12.02 28.58 -22.41
C THR A 735 13.52 28.31 -22.28
N ASP A 736 13.91 27.18 -21.68
CA ASP A 736 15.31 26.83 -21.48
C ASP A 736 15.95 26.31 -22.79
N PRO A 737 17.11 26.86 -23.23
CA PRO A 737 17.86 26.29 -24.35
C PRO A 737 18.19 24.80 -24.18
N VAL A 738 18.41 24.33 -22.94
CA VAL A 738 18.66 22.93 -22.64
C VAL A 738 17.41 22.09 -22.92
N HIS A 739 16.22 22.57 -22.55
CA HIS A 739 14.95 21.90 -22.85
C HIS A 739 14.69 21.84 -24.36
N LEU A 740 14.94 22.91 -25.09
CA LEU A 740 14.80 22.93 -26.55
C LEU A 740 15.75 21.92 -27.22
N GLY A 741 16.99 21.79 -26.72
CA GLY A 741 17.93 20.75 -27.17
C GLY A 741 17.43 19.33 -26.86
N LEU A 742 16.84 19.12 -25.69
CA LEU A 742 16.22 17.84 -25.30
C LEU A 742 15.04 17.50 -26.21
N VAL A 743 14.14 18.44 -26.47
CA VAL A 743 13.00 18.26 -27.38
C VAL A 743 13.46 17.98 -28.80
N GLY A 744 14.45 18.72 -29.33
CA GLY A 744 15.01 18.47 -30.65
C GLY A 744 15.58 17.06 -30.79
N SER A 745 16.35 16.62 -29.79
CA SER A 745 16.90 15.25 -29.73
C SER A 745 15.80 14.19 -29.58
N ALA A 746 14.77 14.48 -28.78
CA ALA A 746 13.62 13.61 -28.58
C ALA A 746 12.80 13.42 -29.86
N VAL A 747 12.62 14.45 -30.69
CA VAL A 747 11.93 14.32 -31.99
C VAL A 747 12.65 13.33 -32.90
N VAL A 748 13.98 13.40 -32.98
CA VAL A 748 14.79 12.42 -33.72
C VAL A 748 14.60 11.02 -33.12
N GLY A 749 14.68 10.91 -31.80
CA GLY A 749 14.45 9.65 -31.08
C GLY A 749 13.05 9.07 -31.32
N ILE A 750 12.00 9.89 -31.37
CA ILE A 750 10.61 9.48 -31.64
C ILE A 750 10.46 8.91 -33.05
N LEU A 751 11.08 9.56 -34.04
CA LEU A 751 11.08 9.08 -35.43
C LEU A 751 11.82 7.76 -35.58
N VAL A 752 12.94 7.58 -34.88
CA VAL A 752 13.76 6.37 -34.95
C VAL A 752 13.15 5.21 -34.18
N TYR A 753 12.73 5.43 -32.93
CA TYR A 753 12.28 4.37 -32.03
C TYR A 753 10.76 4.12 -32.13
N PRO A 754 9.86 4.84 -31.45
CA PRO A 754 8.45 4.47 -31.44
C PRO A 754 7.83 4.46 -32.85
N ILE A 755 8.02 5.51 -33.65
CA ILE A 755 7.42 5.57 -34.99
C ILE A 755 8.13 4.61 -35.96
N GLY A 756 9.46 4.68 -36.05
CA GLY A 756 10.25 3.86 -36.97
C GLY A 756 10.04 2.36 -36.76
N ILE A 757 10.08 1.92 -35.50
CA ILE A 757 9.87 0.50 -35.14
C ILE A 757 8.42 0.08 -35.40
N CYS A 758 7.43 0.91 -35.03
CA CYS A 758 6.02 0.61 -35.33
C CYS A 758 5.78 0.47 -36.82
N VAL A 759 6.21 1.43 -37.63
CA VAL A 759 6.05 1.40 -39.09
C VAL A 759 6.73 0.17 -39.66
N TRP A 760 7.96 -0.12 -39.25
CA TRP A 760 8.70 -1.28 -39.72
C TRP A 760 8.03 -2.62 -39.38
N ILE A 761 7.57 -2.80 -38.15
CA ILE A 761 6.91 -4.05 -37.70
C ILE A 761 5.51 -4.20 -38.31
N LEU A 762 4.73 -3.12 -38.40
CA LEU A 762 3.41 -3.14 -39.03
C LEU A 762 3.52 -3.44 -40.52
N TRP A 763 4.43 -2.77 -41.23
CA TRP A 763 4.69 -3.03 -42.65
C TRP A 763 5.13 -4.48 -42.87
N THR A 764 6.05 -5.00 -42.05
CA THR A 764 6.51 -6.39 -42.17
C THR A 764 5.38 -7.39 -41.90
N THR A 765 4.53 -7.12 -40.90
CA THR A 765 3.36 -7.95 -40.57
C THR A 765 2.34 -7.96 -41.71
N LEU A 766 2.05 -6.81 -42.33
CA LEU A 766 1.12 -6.71 -43.47
C LEU A 766 1.65 -7.40 -44.73
N GLN A 767 2.96 -7.39 -44.94
CA GLN A 767 3.61 -8.05 -46.07
C GLN A 767 3.77 -9.57 -45.88
N TYR A 768 3.56 -10.09 -44.66
CA TYR A 768 3.78 -11.49 -44.33
C TYR A 768 3.03 -12.48 -45.25
N PRO A 769 1.70 -12.38 -45.47
CA PRO A 769 0.98 -13.34 -46.31
C PRO A 769 1.44 -13.36 -47.78
N SER A 770 1.70 -12.16 -48.34
CA SER A 770 2.16 -12.01 -49.73
C SER A 770 3.56 -12.60 -49.91
N ARG A 771 4.46 -12.41 -48.95
CA ARG A 771 5.84 -12.93 -49.08
C ARG A 771 5.92 -14.42 -48.87
N ILE A 772 5.11 -14.98 -47.97
CA ILE A 772 5.04 -16.43 -47.73
C ILE A 772 4.51 -17.16 -48.97
N SER A 773 3.52 -16.60 -49.67
CA SER A 773 2.98 -17.19 -50.90
C SER A 773 3.93 -17.09 -52.10
N SER A 774 4.79 -16.07 -52.16
CA SER A 774 5.76 -15.85 -53.25
C SER A 774 7.03 -16.71 -53.22
N GLY A 775 7.23 -17.57 -52.20
CA GLY A 775 8.46 -18.35 -52.02
C GLY A 775 9.64 -17.60 -51.39
N GLU A 776 9.64 -16.25 -51.40
CA GLU A 776 10.60 -15.42 -50.65
C GLU A 776 10.41 -15.48 -49.12
N GLY A 777 9.33 -16.11 -48.66
CA GLY A 777 8.96 -16.26 -47.26
C GLY A 777 10.06 -16.85 -46.37
N LEU A 778 10.95 -17.68 -46.92
CA LEU A 778 12.06 -18.32 -46.20
C LEU A 778 13.06 -17.31 -45.60
N LEU A 779 13.47 -16.32 -46.40
CA LEU A 779 14.41 -15.29 -45.95
C LEU A 779 13.75 -14.40 -44.90
N VAL A 780 12.48 -14.07 -45.12
CA VAL A 780 11.66 -13.30 -44.16
C VAL A 780 11.50 -14.06 -42.85
N LEU A 781 11.18 -15.34 -42.88
CA LEU A 781 11.00 -16.17 -41.69
C LEU A 781 12.29 -16.33 -40.89
N ARG A 782 13.46 -16.40 -41.55
CA ARG A 782 14.77 -16.49 -40.86
C ARG A 782 15.19 -15.16 -40.24
N ARG A 783 14.96 -14.04 -40.94
CA ARG A 783 15.32 -12.70 -40.48
C ARG A 783 14.39 -12.18 -39.38
N TYR A 784 13.10 -12.53 -39.43
CA TYR A 784 12.08 -12.05 -38.51
C TYR A 784 11.54 -13.15 -37.58
N ARG A 785 12.39 -14.11 -37.15
CA ARG A 785 11.94 -15.18 -36.23
C ARG A 785 11.45 -14.59 -34.90
N PHE A 786 12.07 -13.52 -34.42
CA PHE A 786 11.68 -12.79 -33.21
C PHE A 786 10.25 -12.28 -33.31
N LEU A 787 9.76 -11.92 -34.50
CA LEU A 787 8.42 -11.41 -34.67
C LEU A 787 7.39 -12.54 -34.82
N PHE A 788 7.65 -13.52 -35.68
CA PHE A 788 6.64 -14.51 -36.08
C PHE A 788 6.76 -15.88 -35.40
N ASN A 789 7.96 -16.34 -35.02
CA ASN A 789 8.19 -17.71 -34.56
C ASN A 789 7.71 -17.98 -33.12
N ARG A 790 7.39 -16.92 -32.37
CA ARG A 790 6.86 -16.97 -30.99
C ARG A 790 5.37 -17.33 -30.93
N TYR A 791 4.64 -17.04 -32.00
CA TYR A 791 3.18 -17.15 -32.08
C TYR A 791 2.75 -18.29 -33.01
N LYS A 792 1.50 -18.73 -32.88
CA LYS A 792 0.88 -19.66 -33.83
C LYS A 792 0.85 -19.04 -35.22
N SER A 793 1.07 -19.83 -36.27
CA SER A 793 1.13 -19.36 -37.67
C SER A 793 -0.14 -18.64 -38.11
N GLU A 794 -1.30 -19.06 -37.61
CA GLU A 794 -2.60 -18.43 -37.88
C GLU A 794 -2.77 -17.06 -37.21
N ARG A 795 -1.98 -16.78 -36.18
CA ARG A 795 -2.05 -15.56 -35.34
C ARG A 795 -0.77 -14.72 -35.47
N TYR A 796 -0.15 -14.72 -36.66
CA TYR A 796 1.11 -14.03 -36.94
C TYR A 796 1.07 -12.52 -36.65
N TYR A 797 -0.11 -11.89 -36.73
CA TYR A 797 -0.33 -10.46 -36.48
C TYR A 797 -0.29 -10.06 -35.00
N TYR A 798 -0.30 -11.01 -34.07
CA TYR A 798 -0.35 -10.72 -32.64
C TYR A 798 0.89 -9.98 -32.13
N GLY A 799 2.06 -10.21 -32.74
CA GLY A 799 3.29 -9.45 -32.42
C GLY A 799 3.14 -7.94 -32.66
N ALA A 800 2.42 -7.53 -33.71
CA ALA A 800 2.11 -6.14 -33.97
C ALA A 800 1.07 -5.58 -32.99
N MET A 801 0.07 -6.38 -32.58
CA MET A 801 -0.89 -5.99 -31.56
C MET A 801 -0.21 -5.71 -30.21
N MET A 802 0.73 -6.57 -29.81
CA MET A 802 1.55 -6.37 -28.60
C MET A 802 2.40 -5.10 -28.68
N LEU A 803 2.94 -4.78 -29.85
CA LEU A 803 3.68 -3.53 -30.05
C LEU A 803 2.79 -2.30 -29.86
N VAL A 804 1.56 -2.32 -30.39
CA VAL A 804 0.58 -1.23 -30.20
C VAL A 804 0.20 -1.09 -28.72
N ARG A 805 -0.07 -2.20 -28.02
CA ARG A 805 -0.27 -2.19 -26.56
C ARG A 805 0.90 -1.52 -25.84
N ASN A 806 2.14 -1.93 -26.16
CA ASN A 806 3.34 -1.39 -25.51
C ASN A 806 3.53 0.11 -25.80
N LEU A 807 3.17 0.58 -27.00
CA LEU A 807 3.17 2.01 -27.34
C LEU A 807 2.15 2.78 -26.49
N LEU A 808 0.91 2.27 -26.39
CA LEU A 808 -0.14 2.90 -25.57
C LEU A 808 0.30 2.99 -24.10
N VAL A 809 0.87 1.92 -23.55
CA VAL A 809 1.41 1.89 -22.19
C VAL A 809 2.51 2.95 -22.01
N ALA A 810 3.44 3.06 -22.96
CA ALA A 810 4.55 4.02 -22.87
C ALA A 810 4.14 5.49 -23.10
N LEU A 811 3.01 5.75 -23.78
CA LEU A 811 2.50 7.11 -23.97
C LEU A 811 1.83 7.68 -22.71
N LEU A 812 1.39 6.83 -21.79
CA LEU A 812 0.60 7.24 -20.62
C LEU A 812 1.29 8.27 -19.72
N PRO A 813 2.59 8.15 -19.36
CA PRO A 813 3.22 9.14 -18.50
C PRO A 813 3.32 10.53 -19.12
N VAL A 814 3.12 10.68 -20.44
CA VAL A 814 3.15 11.97 -21.15
C VAL A 814 1.75 12.50 -21.41
N VAL A 815 0.84 11.60 -21.77
CA VAL A 815 -0.57 11.93 -22.00
C VAL A 815 -1.26 12.11 -20.65
N LEU A 816 -1.92 13.25 -20.42
CA LEU A 816 -2.65 13.54 -19.17
C LEU A 816 -1.77 13.64 -17.90
N VAL A 817 -0.53 14.15 -18.02
CA VAL A 817 0.38 14.43 -16.87
C VAL A 817 -0.30 15.14 -15.71
N SER A 818 -1.24 16.04 -15.99
CA SER A 818 -1.96 16.79 -14.97
C SER A 818 -3.06 16.01 -14.23
N LEU A 819 -3.36 14.77 -14.65
CA LEU A 819 -4.50 13.97 -14.16
C LEU A 819 -4.08 12.51 -13.90
N PRO A 820 -3.30 12.23 -12.83
CA PRO A 820 -2.74 10.90 -12.57
C PRO A 820 -3.80 9.81 -12.34
N ALA A 821 -4.96 10.15 -11.79
CA ALA A 821 -6.08 9.22 -11.64
C ALA A 821 -6.57 8.67 -13.00
N ILE A 822 -6.63 9.50 -14.03
CA ILE A 822 -7.04 9.06 -15.37
C ILE A 822 -5.95 8.20 -16.01
N GLN A 823 -4.67 8.50 -15.77
CA GLN A 823 -3.56 7.69 -16.30
C GLN A 823 -3.63 6.23 -15.81
N VAL A 824 -3.92 6.02 -14.51
CA VAL A 824 -4.10 4.67 -13.94
C VAL A 824 -5.31 3.95 -14.57
N ILE A 825 -6.44 4.65 -14.74
CA ILE A 825 -7.63 4.07 -15.37
C ILE A 825 -7.34 3.64 -16.81
N VAL A 826 -6.71 4.50 -17.62
CA VAL A 826 -6.40 4.19 -19.02
C VAL A 826 -5.38 3.05 -19.12
N LEU A 827 -4.41 2.96 -18.19
CA LEU A 827 -3.49 1.82 -18.09
C LEU A 827 -4.26 0.51 -17.86
N VAL A 828 -5.12 0.48 -16.83
CA VAL A 828 -5.90 -0.71 -16.47
C VAL A 828 -6.78 -1.14 -17.64
N VAL A 829 -7.48 -0.20 -18.30
CA VAL A 829 -8.31 -0.50 -19.47
C VAL A 829 -7.47 -1.06 -20.63
N THR A 830 -6.31 -0.46 -20.92
CA THR A 830 -5.41 -0.92 -21.98
C THR A 830 -4.92 -2.34 -21.73
N LEU A 831 -4.50 -2.64 -20.51
CA LEU A 831 -4.03 -3.97 -20.10
C LEU A 831 -5.17 -5.00 -20.08
N LEU A 832 -6.37 -4.61 -19.63
CA LEU A 832 -7.54 -5.48 -19.61
C LEU A 832 -7.97 -5.87 -21.03
N VAL A 833 -8.09 -4.90 -21.94
CA VAL A 833 -8.42 -5.15 -23.35
C VAL A 833 -7.38 -6.09 -23.98
N SER A 834 -6.08 -5.83 -23.74
CA SER A 834 -5.01 -6.71 -24.21
C SER A 834 -5.14 -8.13 -23.67
N THR A 835 -5.50 -8.31 -22.40
CA THR A 835 -5.61 -9.62 -21.74
C THR A 835 -6.84 -10.39 -22.23
N VAL A 836 -7.96 -9.70 -22.47
CA VAL A 836 -9.16 -10.29 -23.08
C VAL A 836 -8.86 -10.74 -24.52
N LEU A 837 -8.18 -9.91 -25.31
CA LEU A 837 -7.77 -10.30 -26.67
C LEU A 837 -6.80 -11.49 -26.66
N GLN A 838 -5.81 -11.48 -25.77
CA GLN A 838 -4.86 -12.57 -25.62
C GLN A 838 -5.54 -13.89 -25.23
N SER A 839 -6.46 -13.86 -24.26
CA SER A 839 -7.17 -15.06 -23.78
C SER A 839 -8.18 -15.60 -24.79
N ARG A 840 -8.72 -14.76 -25.68
CA ARG A 840 -9.57 -15.21 -26.80
C ARG A 840 -8.77 -15.76 -27.98
N LEU A 841 -7.61 -15.18 -28.29
CA LEU A 841 -6.81 -15.56 -29.44
C LEU A 841 -5.84 -16.73 -29.16
N TRP A 842 -5.47 -16.94 -27.90
CA TRP A 842 -4.48 -17.92 -27.42
C TRP A 842 -3.23 -18.02 -28.33
N PRO A 843 -2.53 -16.88 -28.55
CA PRO A 843 -1.64 -16.69 -29.69
C PRO A 843 -0.26 -17.35 -29.53
N TRP A 844 0.21 -17.61 -28.30
CA TRP A 844 1.51 -18.23 -28.08
C TRP A 844 1.49 -19.72 -28.49
N ARG A 845 2.63 -20.24 -28.97
CA ARG A 845 2.71 -21.65 -29.41
C ARG A 845 2.59 -22.66 -28.26
N SER A 846 3.04 -22.30 -27.05
CA SER A 846 2.96 -23.15 -25.86
C SER A 846 1.79 -22.70 -24.97
N GLU A 847 1.01 -23.64 -24.46
CA GLU A 847 -0.06 -23.36 -23.48
C GLU A 847 0.48 -22.69 -22.22
N ALA A 848 1.62 -23.17 -21.70
CA ALA A 848 2.27 -22.56 -20.54
C ALA A 848 2.63 -21.09 -20.76
N ALA A 849 3.07 -20.72 -21.98
CA ALA A 849 3.37 -19.33 -22.33
C ALA A 849 2.11 -18.45 -22.47
N ASN A 850 0.97 -19.03 -22.88
CA ASN A 850 -0.31 -18.32 -22.87
C ASN A 850 -0.80 -18.08 -21.45
N CYS A 851 -0.74 -19.10 -20.59
CA CYS A 851 -1.11 -18.97 -19.18
C CYS A 851 -0.20 -17.94 -18.47
N SER A 852 1.11 -17.98 -18.69
CA SER A 852 2.03 -17.03 -18.06
C SER A 852 1.74 -15.58 -18.47
N ASP A 853 1.40 -15.30 -19.73
CA ASP A 853 1.03 -13.94 -20.18
C ASP A 853 -0.24 -13.42 -19.48
N VAL A 854 -1.27 -14.27 -19.33
CA VAL A 854 -2.50 -13.94 -18.59
C VAL A 854 -2.19 -13.61 -17.14
N PHE A 855 -1.48 -14.50 -16.44
CA PHE A 855 -1.20 -14.32 -15.02
C PHE A 855 -0.29 -13.12 -14.77
N LEU A 856 0.77 -12.95 -15.56
CA LEU A 856 1.70 -11.83 -15.40
C LEU A 856 1.02 -10.48 -15.69
N THR A 857 0.26 -10.36 -16.78
CA THR A 857 -0.46 -9.11 -17.08
C THR A 857 -1.59 -8.87 -16.06
N GLY A 858 -2.28 -9.93 -15.62
CA GLY A 858 -3.28 -9.85 -14.56
C GLY A 858 -2.71 -9.37 -13.22
N SER A 859 -1.52 -9.83 -12.83
CA SER A 859 -0.81 -9.33 -11.64
C SER A 859 -0.53 -7.83 -11.72
N VAL A 860 -0.10 -7.31 -12.89
CA VAL A 860 0.10 -5.86 -13.07
C VAL A 860 -1.20 -5.08 -12.97
N ILE A 861 -2.31 -5.60 -13.49
CA ILE A 861 -3.64 -4.98 -13.34
C ILE A 861 -4.02 -4.90 -11.86
N LEU A 862 -3.82 -5.97 -11.09
CA LEU A 862 -4.09 -5.99 -9.65
C LEU A 862 -3.21 -4.97 -8.90
N VAL A 863 -1.92 -4.87 -9.24
CA VAL A 863 -1.03 -3.84 -8.68
C VAL A 863 -1.53 -2.44 -9.00
N ALA A 864 -1.89 -2.15 -10.25
CA ALA A 864 -2.38 -0.83 -10.67
C ALA A 864 -3.68 -0.44 -9.95
N VAL A 865 -4.62 -1.39 -9.80
CA VAL A 865 -5.89 -1.16 -9.07
C VAL A 865 -5.64 -0.98 -7.58
N ALA A 866 -4.77 -1.80 -6.98
CA ALA A 866 -4.42 -1.69 -5.56
C ALA A 866 -3.63 -0.41 -5.25
N ALA A 867 -2.89 0.14 -6.21
CA ALA A 867 -2.16 1.40 -6.09
C ALA A 867 -3.05 2.64 -6.27
N ALA A 868 -4.25 2.52 -6.84
CA ALA A 868 -5.13 3.67 -7.10
C ALA A 868 -5.47 4.51 -5.86
N PRO A 869 -5.73 3.94 -4.67
CA PRO A 869 -5.99 4.73 -3.46
C PRO A 869 -4.78 5.57 -2.99
N LEU A 870 -3.54 5.23 -3.37
CA LEU A 870 -2.34 5.99 -3.03
C LEU A 870 -2.27 7.37 -3.73
N LEU A 871 -3.22 7.69 -4.61
CA LEU A 871 -3.32 9.00 -5.25
C LEU A 871 -3.97 10.07 -4.36
N GLU A 872 -4.83 9.69 -3.40
CA GLU A 872 -5.61 10.64 -2.59
C GLU A 872 -5.39 10.52 -1.07
N VAL A 873 -4.75 9.45 -0.58
CA VAL A 873 -4.62 9.20 0.86
C VAL A 873 -3.42 9.97 1.45
N ASP A 874 -3.70 11.11 2.10
CA ASP A 874 -2.75 11.86 2.95
C ASP A 874 -2.79 11.39 4.42
N ALA A 875 -2.96 10.09 4.68
CA ALA A 875 -3.05 9.57 6.04
C ALA A 875 -2.02 8.46 6.27
N ALA A 876 -0.93 8.84 6.95
CA ALA A 876 0.16 7.98 7.43
C ALA A 876 -0.30 6.70 8.17
N SER A 877 -1.58 6.60 8.56
CA SER A 877 -2.15 5.46 9.28
C SER A 877 -2.52 4.24 8.41
N LYS A 878 -2.58 4.35 7.07
CA LYS A 878 -3.01 3.23 6.18
C LYS A 878 -1.98 2.80 5.12
N GLU A 879 -0.81 3.44 5.07
CA GLU A 879 0.22 3.19 4.06
C GLU A 879 0.78 1.77 4.12
N HIS A 880 1.05 1.25 5.32
CA HIS A 880 1.60 -0.11 5.48
C HIS A 880 0.63 -1.21 5.06
N THR A 881 -0.65 -1.11 5.45
CA THR A 881 -1.67 -2.10 5.05
C THR A 881 -1.83 -2.14 3.53
N LEU A 882 -1.85 -0.97 2.89
CA LEU A 882 -1.94 -0.87 1.42
C LEU A 882 -0.68 -1.39 0.74
N GLY A 883 0.50 -1.12 1.31
CA GLY A 883 1.78 -1.71 0.90
C GLY A 883 1.73 -3.24 0.89
N PHE A 884 1.26 -3.89 1.96
CA PHE A 884 1.13 -5.35 2.03
C PHE A 884 0.10 -5.92 1.03
N VAL A 885 -1.00 -5.20 0.77
CA VAL A 885 -1.97 -5.61 -0.25
C VAL A 885 -1.36 -5.59 -1.66
N ILE A 886 -0.51 -4.60 -1.96
CA ILE A 886 0.22 -4.50 -3.24
C ILE A 886 1.33 -5.56 -3.35
N MET A 887 1.92 -6.01 -2.23
CA MET A 887 2.95 -7.05 -2.23
C MET A 887 2.46 -8.40 -2.73
N LEU A 888 1.22 -8.78 -2.41
CA LEU A 888 0.66 -10.07 -2.83
C LEU A 888 0.71 -10.28 -4.35
N PRO A 889 0.15 -9.37 -5.19
CA PRO A 889 0.27 -9.49 -6.63
C PRO A 889 1.69 -9.25 -7.18
N LEU A 890 2.55 -8.46 -6.50
CA LEU A 890 3.96 -8.30 -6.89
C LEU A 890 4.75 -9.60 -6.73
N MET A 891 4.51 -10.37 -5.66
CA MET A 891 5.16 -11.66 -5.42
C MET A 891 4.67 -12.77 -6.37
N CYS A 892 3.47 -12.64 -6.94
CA CYS A 892 2.99 -13.56 -7.97
C CYS A 892 3.88 -13.53 -9.24
N ILE A 893 4.45 -12.39 -9.61
CA ILE A 893 5.27 -12.22 -10.82
C ILE A 893 6.51 -13.16 -10.82
N PRO A 894 7.40 -13.10 -9.80
CA PRO A 894 8.55 -14.00 -9.74
C PRO A 894 8.13 -15.46 -9.53
N LEU A 895 7.04 -15.74 -8.80
CA LEU A 895 6.53 -17.11 -8.60
C LEU A 895 6.04 -17.76 -9.89
N VAL A 896 5.28 -17.03 -10.73
CA VAL A 896 4.85 -17.52 -12.05
C VAL A 896 6.05 -17.79 -12.94
N CYS A 897 7.06 -16.91 -12.91
CA CYS A 897 8.29 -17.11 -13.68
C CYS A 897 9.08 -18.31 -13.18
N LEU A 898 9.32 -18.42 -11.87
CA LEU A 898 10.00 -19.57 -11.26
C LEU A 898 9.25 -20.87 -11.53
N GLY A 899 7.92 -20.86 -11.44
CA GLY A 899 7.07 -22.00 -11.78
C GLY A 899 7.19 -22.40 -13.26
N ALA A 900 7.19 -21.43 -14.17
CA ALA A 900 7.40 -21.69 -15.59
C ALA A 900 8.81 -22.22 -15.87
N PHE A 901 9.86 -21.63 -15.28
CA PHE A 901 11.23 -22.11 -15.41
C PHE A 901 11.42 -23.50 -14.80
N ALA A 902 10.89 -23.75 -13.61
CA ALA A 902 10.90 -25.05 -12.96
C ALA A 902 10.15 -26.10 -13.79
N TYR A 903 9.00 -25.74 -14.38
CA TYR A 903 8.30 -26.59 -15.34
C TYR A 903 9.15 -26.86 -16.58
N THR A 904 9.83 -25.85 -17.16
CA THR A 904 10.71 -26.08 -18.33
C THR A 904 11.92 -26.95 -17.98
N ALA A 905 12.52 -26.78 -16.81
CA ALA A 905 13.61 -27.61 -16.31
C ALA A 905 13.13 -29.04 -16.06
N TYR A 906 12.01 -29.21 -15.36
CA TYR A 906 11.35 -30.49 -15.15
C TYR A 906 11.01 -31.16 -16.48
N ALA A 907 10.45 -30.45 -17.46
CA ALA A 907 10.11 -31.00 -18.76
C ALA A 907 11.35 -31.32 -19.62
N ARG A 908 12.46 -30.59 -19.44
CA ARG A 908 13.73 -30.84 -20.14
C ARG A 908 14.48 -32.05 -19.58
N PHE A 909 14.48 -32.23 -18.27
CA PHE A 909 15.15 -33.35 -17.60
C PHE A 909 14.24 -34.57 -17.41
N GLY A 910 12.93 -34.36 -17.34
CA GLY A 910 11.88 -35.37 -17.22
C GLY A 910 11.56 -36.00 -18.57
N LYS A 911 12.38 -36.95 -19.02
CA LYS A 911 12.03 -37.77 -20.19
C LYS A 911 10.89 -38.72 -19.86
N LYS A 912 9.66 -38.36 -20.25
CA LYS A 912 8.67 -39.34 -20.67
C LYS A 912 8.02 -38.84 -21.95
N GLY A 913 8.52 -39.32 -23.09
CA GLY A 913 7.74 -39.29 -24.33
C GLY A 913 6.37 -39.89 -24.03
N VAL A 914 5.33 -39.07 -24.20
CA VAL A 914 3.93 -39.42 -23.96
C VAL A 914 3.55 -40.65 -24.80
N PHE A 915 4.12 -40.74 -26.00
CA PHE A 915 3.90 -41.80 -26.95
C PHE A 915 5.13 -42.70 -27.08
N GLY A 916 4.91 -44.02 -26.96
CA GLY A 916 5.95 -45.00 -27.22
C GLY A 916 6.28 -45.10 -28.71
N THR A 917 5.26 -44.98 -29.55
CA THR A 917 5.38 -45.07 -31.02
C THR A 917 4.47 -44.04 -31.68
N PHE A 918 4.95 -43.39 -32.74
CA PHE A 918 4.16 -42.58 -33.65
C PHE A 918 4.01 -43.33 -34.98
N LEU A 919 2.79 -43.45 -35.48
CA LEU A 919 2.50 -44.09 -36.77
C LEU A 919 2.56 -43.08 -37.91
N CYS A 920 3.58 -43.19 -38.76
CA CYS A 920 3.67 -42.44 -40.01
C CYS A 920 3.01 -43.25 -41.14
N HIS A 921 1.91 -42.73 -41.70
CA HIS A 921 1.13 -43.45 -42.71
C HIS A 921 0.40 -42.52 -43.71
N HIS A 922 -0.02 -43.11 -44.83
CA HIS A 922 -0.88 -42.45 -45.81
C HIS A 922 -2.34 -42.77 -45.49
N LYS A 923 -3.20 -41.74 -45.46
CA LYS A 923 -4.60 -41.88 -45.02
C LYS A 923 -5.39 -42.90 -45.84
N GLY A 924 -5.20 -42.92 -47.17
CA GLY A 924 -5.87 -43.87 -48.05
C GLY A 924 -5.08 -45.15 -48.37
N GLY A 925 -3.79 -45.23 -47.97
CA GLY A 925 -2.92 -46.36 -48.33
C GLY A 925 -2.60 -47.31 -47.17
N ALA A 926 -2.76 -46.81 -45.94
CA ALA A 926 -2.46 -47.53 -44.71
C ALA A 926 -3.22 -46.94 -43.50
N GLY A 927 -4.38 -46.31 -43.70
CA GLY A 927 -5.18 -45.72 -42.62
C GLY A 927 -5.83 -46.80 -41.75
N SER A 928 -6.64 -47.66 -42.36
CA SER A 928 -7.25 -48.80 -41.67
C SER A 928 -6.19 -49.76 -41.14
N LEU A 929 -5.10 -49.96 -41.89
CA LEU A 929 -3.94 -50.73 -41.42
C LEU A 929 -3.27 -50.07 -40.19
N GLY A 930 -3.11 -48.75 -40.18
CA GLY A 930 -2.55 -48.00 -39.05
C GLY A 930 -3.38 -48.17 -37.78
N ARG A 931 -4.72 -48.09 -37.90
CA ARG A 931 -5.66 -48.39 -36.81
C ARG A 931 -5.48 -49.81 -36.28
N PHE A 932 -5.40 -50.79 -37.18
CA PHE A 932 -5.22 -52.19 -36.83
C PHE A 932 -3.93 -52.40 -36.05
N ILE A 933 -2.81 -51.87 -36.55
CA ILE A 933 -1.51 -51.94 -35.89
C ILE A 933 -1.57 -51.29 -34.51
N LYS A 934 -2.19 -50.11 -34.37
CA LYS A 934 -2.40 -49.46 -33.08
C LYS A 934 -3.13 -50.37 -32.09
N LEU A 935 -4.27 -50.94 -32.47
CA LEU A 935 -5.07 -51.81 -31.61
C LEU A 935 -4.28 -53.04 -31.14
N ILE A 936 -3.52 -53.68 -32.03
CA ILE A 936 -2.67 -54.83 -31.68
C ILE A 936 -1.52 -54.40 -30.76
N MET A 937 -0.85 -53.28 -31.05
CA MET A 937 0.26 -52.78 -30.22
C MET A 937 -0.21 -52.45 -28.79
N GLU A 938 -1.34 -51.74 -28.63
CA GLU A 938 -1.90 -51.37 -27.32
C GLU A 938 -2.48 -52.57 -26.56
N ARG A 939 -2.85 -53.66 -27.26
CA ARG A 939 -3.20 -54.94 -26.63
C ARG A 939 -1.98 -55.57 -25.94
N HIS A 940 -0.82 -55.53 -26.58
CA HIS A 940 0.41 -56.22 -26.13
C HIS A 940 1.42 -55.32 -25.40
N SER A 941 1.20 -54.01 -25.37
CA SER A 941 2.08 -53.02 -24.75
C SER A 941 1.31 -52.05 -23.88
N THR A 942 1.97 -51.49 -22.86
CA THR A 942 1.42 -50.38 -22.05
C THR A 942 1.76 -49.00 -22.61
N ALA A 943 2.54 -48.91 -23.70
CA ALA A 943 2.86 -47.63 -24.28
C ALA A 943 1.75 -47.16 -25.23
N LYS A 944 1.44 -45.86 -25.15
CA LYS A 944 0.49 -45.20 -26.03
C LYS A 944 1.05 -45.10 -27.44
N VAL A 945 0.18 -45.30 -28.44
CA VAL A 945 0.52 -45.14 -29.85
C VAL A 945 -0.16 -43.89 -30.40
N PHE A 946 0.63 -42.96 -30.94
CA PHE A 946 0.11 -41.78 -31.62
C PHE A 946 -0.37 -42.18 -33.02
N TYR A 947 -1.63 -41.89 -33.31
CA TYR A 947 -2.28 -42.13 -34.59
C TYR A 947 -3.03 -40.86 -34.99
N ASP A 948 -2.68 -40.28 -36.13
CA ASP A 948 -3.10 -38.93 -36.54
C ASP A 948 -4.63 -38.74 -36.56
N SER A 949 -5.35 -39.80 -36.91
CA SER A 949 -6.80 -39.77 -37.09
C SER A 949 -7.57 -39.85 -35.77
N ASP A 950 -6.87 -40.07 -34.64
CA ASP A 950 -7.45 -39.94 -33.29
C ASP A 950 -7.25 -38.54 -32.69
N GLU A 951 -6.35 -37.72 -33.26
CA GLU A 951 -5.88 -36.45 -32.67
C GLU A 951 -6.10 -35.27 -33.63
N VAL A 952 -7.31 -35.17 -34.19
CA VAL A 952 -7.67 -34.25 -35.29
C VAL A 952 -7.54 -32.76 -34.90
N GLU A 953 -7.65 -32.43 -33.62
CA GLU A 953 -7.59 -31.05 -33.11
C GLU A 953 -6.16 -30.48 -33.06
N ASN A 954 -5.12 -31.32 -33.09
CA ASN A 954 -3.72 -30.93 -32.85
C ASN A 954 -2.79 -31.17 -34.06
N LEU A 955 -3.33 -31.20 -35.28
CA LEU A 955 -2.56 -31.51 -36.50
C LEU A 955 -1.35 -30.56 -36.71
N ASP A 956 -1.45 -29.30 -36.28
CA ASP A 956 -0.36 -28.31 -36.35
C ASP A 956 0.86 -28.67 -35.50
N LEU A 957 0.68 -29.56 -34.51
CA LEU A 957 1.71 -30.00 -33.57
C LEU A 957 2.28 -31.37 -33.94
N ILE A 958 1.89 -31.98 -35.07
CA ILE A 958 2.35 -33.33 -35.45
C ILE A 958 3.88 -33.45 -35.43
N PHE A 959 4.58 -32.50 -36.06
CA PHE A 959 6.05 -32.51 -36.08
C PHE A 959 6.65 -32.30 -34.68
N ASP A 960 5.94 -31.56 -33.80
CA ASP A 960 6.30 -31.31 -32.41
C ASP A 960 6.15 -32.57 -31.55
N VAL A 961 5.09 -33.34 -31.78
CA VAL A 961 4.86 -34.64 -31.15
C VAL A 961 5.96 -35.60 -31.58
N VAL A 962 6.27 -35.70 -32.87
CA VAL A 962 7.34 -36.58 -33.37
C VAL A 962 8.68 -36.26 -32.70
N ARG A 963 9.08 -35.00 -32.65
CA ARG A 963 10.40 -34.61 -32.11
C ARG A 963 10.51 -34.64 -30.59
N ASN A 964 9.45 -34.33 -29.84
CA ASN A 964 9.52 -34.14 -28.39
C ASN A 964 8.77 -35.18 -27.57
N GLN A 965 7.67 -35.73 -28.09
CA GLN A 965 6.75 -36.57 -27.31
C GLN A 965 6.79 -38.05 -27.71
N THR A 966 7.51 -38.38 -28.78
CA THR A 966 7.59 -39.72 -29.36
C THR A 966 8.96 -40.34 -29.13
N LYS A 967 8.99 -41.59 -28.67
CA LYS A 967 10.25 -42.35 -28.56
C LYS A 967 10.71 -42.98 -29.89
N MET A 968 9.76 -43.32 -30.75
CA MET A 968 10.00 -43.97 -32.04
C MET A 968 8.99 -43.54 -33.10
N LEU A 969 9.47 -43.33 -34.33
CA LEU A 969 8.65 -43.24 -35.53
C LEU A 969 8.55 -44.60 -36.24
N LEU A 970 7.34 -45.15 -36.36
CA LEU A 970 7.07 -46.34 -37.16
C LEU A 970 6.51 -45.91 -38.53
N VAL A 971 7.26 -46.15 -39.59
CA VAL A 971 6.89 -45.77 -40.96
C VAL A 971 6.26 -46.96 -41.66
N LEU A 972 4.97 -46.85 -42.00
CA LEU A 972 4.25 -47.86 -42.78
C LEU A 972 4.57 -47.65 -44.26
N VAL A 973 5.58 -48.35 -44.76
CA VAL A 973 6.10 -48.12 -46.11
C VAL A 973 5.08 -48.66 -47.12
N THR A 974 4.41 -47.73 -47.78
CA THR A 974 3.52 -47.92 -48.93
C THR A 974 4.00 -47.00 -50.06
N PRO A 975 3.53 -47.17 -51.32
CA PRO A 975 3.96 -46.31 -52.42
C PRO A 975 3.57 -44.84 -52.20
N GLU A 976 2.48 -44.60 -51.48
CA GLU A 976 1.94 -43.26 -51.22
C GLU A 976 2.59 -42.53 -50.05
N VAL A 977 3.06 -43.25 -49.01
CA VAL A 977 3.73 -42.63 -47.85
C VAL A 977 4.97 -41.86 -48.26
N GLN A 978 5.76 -42.43 -49.17
CA GLN A 978 7.02 -41.84 -49.65
C GLN A 978 6.79 -40.63 -50.57
N LYS A 979 5.54 -40.39 -50.99
CA LYS A 979 5.13 -39.26 -51.85
C LYS A 979 4.29 -38.22 -51.10
N ARG A 980 3.93 -38.46 -49.83
CA ARG A 980 3.10 -37.53 -49.03
C ARG A 980 3.97 -36.56 -48.26
N MET A 981 3.76 -35.25 -48.47
CA MET A 981 4.56 -34.21 -47.80
C MET A 981 4.56 -34.33 -46.26
N TRP A 982 3.41 -34.65 -45.66
CA TRP A 982 3.29 -34.75 -44.20
C TRP A 982 4.13 -35.89 -43.63
N CYS A 983 4.11 -37.05 -44.29
CA CYS A 983 4.96 -38.18 -43.93
C CYS A 983 6.45 -37.85 -44.09
N ALA A 984 6.81 -37.13 -45.17
CA ALA A 984 8.17 -36.64 -45.34
C ALA A 984 8.59 -35.71 -44.17
N GLY A 985 7.70 -34.82 -43.75
CA GLY A 985 7.92 -33.93 -42.61
C GLY A 985 8.10 -34.69 -41.29
N GLU A 986 7.30 -35.73 -41.05
CA GLU A 986 7.42 -36.61 -39.86
C GLU A 986 8.76 -37.36 -39.85
N ILE A 987 9.15 -37.94 -40.99
CA ILE A 987 10.42 -38.63 -41.18
C ILE A 987 11.60 -37.70 -40.91
N VAL A 988 11.60 -36.50 -41.53
CA VAL A 988 12.68 -35.52 -41.32
C VAL A 988 12.73 -35.05 -39.87
N SER A 989 11.57 -34.83 -39.24
CA SER A 989 11.48 -34.43 -37.84
C SER A 989 12.08 -35.48 -36.92
N ALA A 990 11.83 -36.77 -37.19
CA ALA A 990 12.42 -37.87 -36.43
C ALA A 990 13.93 -37.99 -36.67
N HIS A 991 14.37 -37.95 -37.93
CA HIS A 991 15.77 -38.03 -38.34
C HIS A 991 16.61 -36.91 -37.71
N SER A 992 16.13 -35.66 -37.81
CA SER A 992 16.85 -34.48 -37.32
C SER A 992 16.95 -34.39 -35.79
N ASN A 993 16.08 -35.12 -35.06
CA ASN A 993 16.00 -35.10 -33.60
C ASN A 993 16.45 -36.43 -32.96
N ASN A 994 17.10 -37.31 -33.71
CA ASN A 994 17.55 -38.63 -33.24
C ASN A 994 16.41 -39.48 -32.64
N VAL A 995 15.19 -39.31 -33.14
CA VAL A 995 14.08 -40.21 -32.83
C VAL A 995 14.27 -41.47 -33.66
N ARG A 996 14.20 -42.63 -33.01
CA ARG A 996 14.45 -43.91 -33.68
C ARG A 996 13.40 -44.15 -34.76
N ILE A 997 13.82 -44.41 -36.00
CA ILE A 997 12.94 -44.74 -37.13
C ILE A 997 12.94 -46.27 -37.31
N VAL A 998 11.75 -46.87 -37.43
CA VAL A 998 11.57 -48.28 -37.78
C VAL A 998 10.69 -48.39 -39.02
N LEU A 999 11.14 -49.17 -39.98
CA LEU A 999 10.44 -49.36 -41.25
C LEU A 999 9.59 -50.63 -41.20
N PHE A 1000 8.31 -50.49 -41.51
CA PHE A 1000 7.38 -51.61 -41.65
C PHE A 1000 6.90 -51.67 -43.10
N SER A 1001 7.56 -52.52 -43.90
CA SER A 1001 7.36 -52.61 -45.35
C SER A 1001 6.10 -53.40 -45.66
N CYS A 1002 5.15 -52.78 -46.36
CA CYS A 1002 3.97 -53.46 -46.84
C CYS A 1002 4.28 -54.31 -48.08
N ASP A 1003 3.47 -55.33 -48.37
CA ASP A 1003 3.68 -56.23 -49.51
C ASP A 1003 3.84 -55.47 -50.83
N GLY A 1004 4.87 -55.84 -51.60
CA GLY A 1004 5.17 -55.26 -52.91
C GLY A 1004 5.70 -53.82 -52.89
N CYS A 1005 6.08 -53.28 -51.73
CA CYS A 1005 6.55 -51.90 -51.60
C CYS A 1005 8.06 -51.83 -51.36
N GLU A 1006 8.77 -51.13 -52.25
CA GLU A 1006 10.19 -50.82 -52.11
C GLU A 1006 10.42 -49.34 -51.75
N LEU A 1007 11.57 -49.04 -51.17
CA LEU A 1007 11.98 -47.66 -50.90
C LEU A 1007 12.38 -46.95 -52.21
N LEU A 1008 12.19 -45.63 -52.28
CA LEU A 1008 12.54 -44.83 -53.44
C LEU A 1008 14.03 -44.98 -53.82
N SER A 1009 14.31 -45.05 -55.12
CA SER A 1009 15.69 -45.03 -55.65
C SER A 1009 16.27 -43.62 -55.60
N ASP A 1010 17.61 -43.49 -55.60
CA ASP A 1010 18.28 -42.18 -55.50
C ASP A 1010 17.85 -41.21 -56.61
N LYS A 1011 17.61 -41.72 -57.83
CA LYS A 1011 17.09 -40.92 -58.95
C LYS A 1011 15.72 -40.29 -58.65
N ILE A 1012 14.85 -41.02 -57.96
CA ILE A 1012 13.51 -40.53 -57.61
C ILE A 1012 13.58 -39.61 -56.38
N ILE A 1013 14.50 -39.86 -55.45
CA ILE A 1013 14.76 -38.97 -54.30
C ILE A 1013 15.25 -37.61 -54.81
N ASP A 1014 16.11 -37.59 -55.81
CA ASP A 1014 16.64 -36.33 -56.36
C ASP A 1014 15.54 -35.48 -57.03
N SER A 1015 14.52 -36.10 -57.64
CA SER A 1015 13.37 -35.43 -58.25
C SER A 1015 12.14 -35.33 -57.33
N ILE A 1016 12.24 -35.68 -56.03
CA ILE A 1016 11.07 -35.75 -55.13
C ILE A 1016 10.37 -34.40 -54.96
N GLU A 1017 11.10 -33.29 -55.13
CA GLU A 1017 10.58 -31.93 -55.03
C GLU A 1017 9.61 -31.54 -56.16
N GLU A 1018 9.59 -32.30 -57.25
CA GLU A 1018 8.65 -32.15 -58.36
C GLU A 1018 7.28 -32.78 -58.05
N VAL A 1019 7.22 -33.69 -57.07
CA VAL A 1019 5.98 -34.37 -56.64
C VAL A 1019 5.05 -33.42 -55.88
N TRP A 1020 5.59 -32.38 -55.26
CA TRP A 1020 4.85 -31.45 -54.41
C TRP A 1020 4.70 -30.08 -55.05
N THR A 1021 3.51 -29.51 -54.91
CA THR A 1021 3.24 -28.12 -55.29
C THR A 1021 4.11 -27.15 -54.48
N GLU A 1022 4.36 -25.95 -55.01
CA GLU A 1022 5.08 -24.90 -54.27
C GLU A 1022 4.42 -24.57 -52.93
N GLY A 1023 3.09 -24.53 -52.86
CA GLY A 1023 2.36 -24.34 -51.61
C GLY A 1023 2.65 -25.42 -50.57
N GLN A 1024 2.72 -26.69 -50.99
CA GLN A 1024 3.06 -27.82 -50.12
C GLN A 1024 4.51 -27.77 -49.61
N LYS A 1025 5.46 -27.43 -50.50
CA LYS A 1025 6.86 -27.21 -50.12
C LYS A 1025 6.99 -26.07 -49.12
N ASN A 1026 6.26 -24.97 -49.33
CA ASN A 1026 6.21 -23.83 -48.40
C ASN A 1026 5.66 -24.23 -47.02
N THR A 1027 4.68 -25.13 -46.95
CA THR A 1027 4.16 -25.66 -45.66
C THR A 1027 5.23 -26.40 -44.86
N LEU A 1028 6.05 -27.24 -45.50
CA LEU A 1028 7.16 -27.91 -44.82
C LEU A 1028 8.27 -26.92 -44.43
N LEU A 1029 8.56 -25.96 -45.30
CA LEU A 1029 9.55 -24.91 -45.05
C LEU A 1029 9.15 -24.00 -43.88
N LEU A 1030 7.86 -23.72 -43.69
CA LEU A 1030 7.32 -23.00 -42.52
C LEU A 1030 7.67 -23.72 -41.21
N GLN A 1031 7.89 -25.03 -41.23
CA GLN A 1031 8.29 -25.83 -40.08
C GLN A 1031 9.81 -26.01 -39.95
N GLY A 1032 10.58 -25.38 -40.85
CA GLY A 1032 12.04 -25.47 -40.89
C GLY A 1032 12.57 -26.68 -41.65
N ILE A 1033 11.71 -27.43 -42.34
CA ILE A 1033 12.06 -28.64 -43.09
C ILE A 1033 12.39 -28.26 -44.53
N THR A 1034 13.66 -28.36 -44.90
CA THR A 1034 14.12 -28.06 -46.27
C THR A 1034 14.12 -29.30 -47.15
N MET A 1035 14.09 -29.12 -48.47
CA MET A 1035 14.16 -30.24 -49.42
C MET A 1035 15.48 -31.00 -49.34
N GLY A 1036 16.58 -30.33 -48.97
CA GLY A 1036 17.83 -31.02 -48.66
C GLY A 1036 17.68 -32.02 -47.51
N MET A 1037 17.04 -31.60 -46.41
CA MET A 1037 16.79 -32.47 -45.25
C MET A 1037 15.89 -33.66 -45.60
N VAL A 1038 14.89 -33.46 -46.48
CA VAL A 1038 14.03 -34.55 -46.99
C VAL A 1038 14.87 -35.58 -47.76
N LYS A 1039 15.68 -35.11 -48.72
CA LYS A 1039 16.53 -35.97 -49.54
C LYS A 1039 17.51 -36.77 -48.67
N ASP A 1040 18.12 -36.13 -47.68
CA ASP A 1040 19.05 -36.77 -46.75
C ASP A 1040 18.36 -37.82 -45.86
N ALA A 1041 17.21 -37.49 -45.27
CA ALA A 1041 16.46 -38.43 -44.44
C ALA A 1041 15.98 -39.66 -45.24
N TYR A 1042 15.58 -39.48 -46.50
CA TYR A 1042 15.15 -40.59 -47.37
C TYR A 1042 16.31 -41.50 -47.77
N ARG A 1043 17.50 -40.95 -48.02
CA ARG A 1043 18.71 -41.75 -48.28
C ARG A 1043 19.09 -42.57 -47.05
N ASP A 1044 19.09 -41.97 -45.87
CA ASP A 1044 19.43 -42.66 -44.62
C ASP A 1044 18.42 -43.75 -44.28
N MET A 1045 17.12 -43.55 -44.57
CA MET A 1045 16.10 -44.59 -44.40
C MET A 1045 16.44 -45.89 -45.14
N ARG A 1046 17.10 -45.84 -46.31
CA ARG A 1046 17.47 -47.05 -47.06
C ARG A 1046 18.48 -47.93 -46.34
N SER A 1047 19.25 -47.37 -45.41
CA SER A 1047 20.19 -48.11 -44.57
C SER A 1047 19.54 -48.81 -43.37
N LEU A 1048 18.27 -48.51 -43.07
CA LEU A 1048 17.57 -49.04 -41.90
C LEU A 1048 16.97 -50.44 -42.18
N PRO A 1049 17.03 -51.37 -41.22
CA PRO A 1049 16.45 -52.70 -41.38
C PRO A 1049 14.91 -52.63 -41.35
N SER A 1050 14.26 -53.15 -42.38
CA SER A 1050 12.79 -53.24 -42.45
C SER A 1050 12.26 -54.54 -41.82
N VAL A 1051 10.99 -54.53 -41.43
CA VAL A 1051 10.18 -55.72 -41.12
C VAL A 1051 9.08 -55.79 -42.18
N LEU A 1052 8.75 -56.98 -42.69
CA LEU A 1052 7.64 -57.16 -43.62
C LEU A 1052 6.30 -57.19 -42.86
N MET A 1053 5.31 -56.43 -43.34
CA MET A 1053 3.91 -56.47 -42.90
C MET A 1053 3.06 -57.18 -43.96
N PRO A 1054 2.66 -58.45 -43.74
CA PRO A 1054 1.90 -59.21 -44.71
C PRO A 1054 0.40 -58.88 -44.64
N ARG A 1055 -0.05 -57.89 -45.42
CA ARG A 1055 -1.40 -57.29 -45.35
C ARG A 1055 -2.53 -58.22 -45.78
N PHE A 1056 -2.24 -59.25 -46.57
CA PHE A 1056 -3.23 -60.21 -47.08
C PHE A 1056 -3.28 -61.53 -46.29
N GLU A 1057 -2.34 -61.73 -45.36
CA GLU A 1057 -2.23 -62.93 -44.54
C GLU A 1057 -3.24 -62.98 -43.38
N THR A 1058 -3.19 -64.03 -42.56
CA THR A 1058 -4.10 -64.17 -41.40
C THR A 1058 -3.79 -63.12 -40.33
N MET A 1059 -4.78 -62.80 -39.49
CA MET A 1059 -4.55 -61.93 -38.34
C MET A 1059 -3.47 -62.48 -37.40
N GLU A 1060 -3.27 -63.80 -37.29
CA GLU A 1060 -2.17 -64.35 -36.48
C GLU A 1060 -0.80 -64.05 -37.08
N ASN A 1061 -0.64 -64.21 -38.40
CA ASN A 1061 0.60 -63.91 -39.12
C ASN A 1061 0.94 -62.41 -39.05
N GLN A 1062 -0.09 -61.56 -39.17
CA GLN A 1062 0.03 -60.11 -39.01
C GLN A 1062 0.38 -59.71 -37.57
N GLU A 1063 -0.29 -60.31 -36.57
CA GLU A 1063 0.03 -60.09 -35.16
C GLU A 1063 1.47 -60.51 -34.85
N GLU A 1064 1.96 -61.62 -35.42
CA GLU A 1064 3.35 -62.04 -35.27
C GLU A 1064 4.33 -61.03 -35.89
N ALA A 1065 4.04 -60.49 -37.07
CA ALA A 1065 4.85 -59.45 -37.71
C ALA A 1065 4.89 -58.17 -36.86
N ILE A 1066 3.74 -57.73 -36.33
CA ILE A 1066 3.64 -56.59 -35.42
C ILE A 1066 4.43 -56.87 -34.13
N LEU A 1067 4.34 -58.07 -33.57
CA LEU A 1067 5.10 -58.45 -32.38
C LEU A 1067 6.61 -58.47 -32.64
N LYS A 1068 7.07 -59.01 -33.78
CA LYS A 1068 8.50 -58.95 -34.21
C LYS A 1068 8.98 -57.51 -34.28
N MET A 1069 8.16 -56.62 -34.82
CA MET A 1069 8.41 -55.18 -34.83
C MET A 1069 8.48 -54.63 -33.40
N VAL A 1070 7.48 -54.86 -32.54
CA VAL A 1070 7.46 -54.44 -31.12
C VAL A 1070 8.71 -54.93 -30.36
N LYS A 1071 9.26 -56.11 -30.70
CA LYS A 1071 10.54 -56.56 -30.11
C LYS A 1071 11.72 -55.66 -30.46
N ARG A 1072 11.77 -55.10 -31.67
CA ARG A 1072 12.78 -54.12 -32.08
C ARG A 1072 12.60 -52.76 -31.39
N VAL A 1073 11.41 -52.49 -30.86
CA VAL A 1073 10.95 -51.16 -30.41
C VAL A 1073 11.22 -50.89 -28.92
N SER A 1074 11.74 -51.85 -28.15
CA SER A 1074 12.09 -51.68 -26.71
C SER A 1074 10.96 -51.11 -25.84
N VAL A 1075 9.70 -51.39 -26.21
CA VAL A 1075 8.52 -50.88 -25.50
C VAL A 1075 8.12 -51.82 -24.37
N PRO A 1076 7.65 -51.31 -23.21
CA PRO A 1076 7.13 -52.16 -22.13
C PRO A 1076 5.99 -53.06 -22.62
N ARG A 1077 6.09 -54.36 -22.31
CA ARG A 1077 5.15 -55.40 -22.73
C ARG A 1077 4.18 -55.78 -21.62
N ARG A 1078 2.94 -56.12 -21.98
CA ARG A 1078 2.02 -56.81 -21.06
C ARG A 1078 2.36 -58.31 -21.03
N ARG A 1079 2.46 -58.91 -19.83
CA ARG A 1079 2.87 -60.31 -19.63
C ARG A 1079 1.80 -61.35 -20.03
N LEU A 1080 0.54 -60.95 -20.29
CA LEU A 1080 -0.63 -61.86 -20.28
C LEU A 1080 -1.65 -61.64 -21.42
N SER A 1081 -1.28 -61.03 -22.56
CA SER A 1081 -2.20 -60.93 -23.71
C SER A 1081 -2.21 -62.22 -24.54
N ARG A 1082 -3.35 -62.93 -24.53
CA ARG A 1082 -3.58 -64.10 -25.38
C ARG A 1082 -3.49 -63.68 -26.86
N ARG A 1083 -2.69 -64.40 -27.66
CA ARG A 1083 -2.62 -64.19 -29.13
C ARG A 1083 -3.99 -64.40 -29.76
N PHE A 1084 -4.24 -63.76 -30.88
CA PHE A 1084 -5.34 -64.13 -31.75
C PHE A 1084 -5.16 -65.57 -32.22
N SER A 1085 -6.27 -66.29 -32.27
CA SER A 1085 -6.38 -67.64 -32.82
C SER A 1085 -7.72 -67.73 -33.53
N ALA A 1086 -7.73 -68.33 -34.72
CA ALA A 1086 -8.94 -68.55 -35.47
C ALA A 1086 -10.05 -69.19 -34.61
N PRO A 1087 -11.24 -68.59 -34.54
CA PRO A 1087 -12.34 -69.15 -33.76
C PRO A 1087 -12.77 -70.49 -34.35
N LYS A 1088 -12.92 -71.50 -33.49
CA LYS A 1088 -13.33 -72.86 -33.92
C LYS A 1088 -14.79 -72.94 -34.39
N LYS A 1089 -15.65 -71.99 -33.97
CA LYS A 1089 -17.08 -71.90 -34.30
C LYS A 1089 -17.52 -70.43 -34.35
N PRO A 1090 -17.18 -69.67 -35.41
CA PRO A 1090 -17.58 -68.27 -35.52
C PRO A 1090 -19.11 -68.15 -35.63
N GLN A 1091 -19.70 -67.21 -34.87
CA GLN A 1091 -21.11 -66.82 -34.95
C GLN A 1091 -21.35 -65.69 -35.95
N ILE A 1092 -20.33 -64.83 -36.14
CA ILE A 1092 -20.38 -63.69 -37.07
C ILE A 1092 -19.25 -63.85 -38.09
N LEU A 1093 -19.62 -63.85 -39.36
CA LEU A 1093 -18.69 -63.88 -40.49
C LEU A 1093 -18.60 -62.46 -41.06
N ILE A 1094 -17.41 -61.88 -41.14
CA ILE A 1094 -17.19 -60.56 -41.76
C ILE A 1094 -16.49 -60.76 -43.09
N THR A 1095 -16.90 -60.01 -44.11
CA THR A 1095 -16.23 -59.99 -45.41
C THR A 1095 -16.32 -58.61 -46.05
N GLY A 1096 -15.55 -58.39 -47.12
CA GLY A 1096 -15.45 -57.14 -47.85
C GLY A 1096 -14.57 -57.32 -49.08
N ALA A 1097 -13.96 -56.23 -49.57
CA ALA A 1097 -13.05 -56.28 -50.72
C ALA A 1097 -11.69 -56.87 -50.28
N VAL A 1098 -11.59 -58.21 -50.26
CA VAL A 1098 -10.44 -58.96 -49.72
C VAL A 1098 -9.16 -58.79 -50.55
N SER A 1099 -9.29 -58.37 -51.82
CA SER A 1099 -8.17 -57.98 -52.69
C SER A 1099 -7.60 -56.59 -52.36
N SER A 1100 -8.33 -55.77 -51.60
CA SER A 1100 -7.89 -54.46 -51.13
C SER A 1100 -7.37 -54.56 -49.70
N ALA A 1101 -6.08 -54.26 -49.51
CA ALA A 1101 -5.44 -54.32 -48.20
C ALA A 1101 -6.12 -53.43 -47.13
N GLU A 1102 -6.59 -52.24 -47.52
CA GLU A 1102 -7.27 -51.31 -46.61
C GLU A 1102 -8.69 -51.76 -46.27
N ALA A 1103 -9.44 -52.30 -47.24
CA ALA A 1103 -10.75 -52.87 -46.98
C ALA A 1103 -10.64 -54.11 -46.09
N LEU A 1104 -9.66 -54.97 -46.33
CA LEU A 1104 -9.37 -56.13 -45.48
C LEU A 1104 -8.98 -55.70 -44.06
N ALA A 1105 -8.11 -54.70 -43.90
CA ALA A 1105 -7.78 -54.15 -42.58
C ALA A 1105 -9.02 -53.53 -41.89
N THR A 1106 -9.95 -52.96 -42.64
CA THR A 1106 -11.24 -52.46 -42.12
C THR A 1106 -12.11 -53.60 -41.59
N CYS A 1107 -12.21 -54.71 -42.33
CA CYS A 1107 -12.88 -55.93 -41.87
C CYS A 1107 -12.24 -56.48 -40.58
N GLN A 1108 -10.91 -56.45 -40.46
CA GLN A 1108 -10.18 -56.92 -39.27
C GLN A 1108 -10.38 -56.00 -38.07
N ASN A 1109 -10.35 -54.68 -38.26
CA ASN A 1109 -10.72 -53.73 -37.22
C ASN A 1109 -12.15 -53.98 -36.73
N MET A 1110 -13.09 -54.21 -37.66
CA MET A 1110 -14.47 -54.53 -37.33
C MET A 1110 -14.59 -55.86 -36.57
N GLN A 1111 -13.85 -56.89 -36.97
CA GLN A 1111 -13.78 -58.16 -36.23
C GLN A 1111 -13.36 -57.91 -34.79
N MET A 1112 -12.30 -57.14 -34.55
CA MET A 1112 -11.84 -56.83 -33.19
C MET A 1112 -12.88 -56.06 -32.38
N LEU A 1113 -13.51 -55.05 -32.98
CA LEU A 1113 -14.49 -54.18 -32.32
C LEU A 1113 -15.80 -54.92 -32.01
N VAL A 1114 -16.34 -55.68 -32.97
CA VAL A 1114 -17.55 -56.49 -32.82
C VAL A 1114 -17.32 -57.58 -31.80
N GLN A 1115 -16.21 -58.32 -31.88
CA GLN A 1115 -15.90 -59.37 -30.92
C GLN A 1115 -15.69 -58.81 -29.51
N ALA A 1116 -15.06 -57.63 -29.36
CA ALA A 1116 -14.91 -56.99 -28.06
C ALA A 1116 -16.24 -56.50 -27.47
N SER A 1117 -17.17 -56.04 -28.32
CA SER A 1117 -18.44 -55.46 -27.88
C SER A 1117 -19.53 -56.50 -27.64
N THR A 1118 -19.56 -57.56 -28.44
CA THR A 1118 -20.63 -58.58 -28.43
C THR A 1118 -20.23 -59.86 -27.71
N LEU A 1119 -18.93 -60.07 -27.47
CA LEU A 1119 -18.34 -61.34 -27.02
C LEU A 1119 -18.59 -62.52 -27.98
N ALA A 1120 -19.21 -62.29 -29.14
CA ALA A 1120 -19.45 -63.31 -30.15
C ALA A 1120 -18.17 -63.60 -30.94
N GLU A 1121 -17.87 -64.89 -31.11
CA GLU A 1121 -16.73 -65.32 -31.92
C GLU A 1121 -16.94 -64.86 -33.38
N THR A 1122 -16.03 -64.01 -33.84
CA THR A 1122 -16.14 -63.30 -35.13
C THR A 1122 -14.91 -63.61 -35.96
N VAL A 1123 -15.08 -63.85 -37.26
CA VAL A 1123 -13.96 -64.12 -38.18
C VAL A 1123 -14.12 -63.38 -39.49
N VAL A 1124 -13.00 -62.89 -40.05
CA VAL A 1124 -12.97 -62.38 -41.43
C VAL A 1124 -12.72 -63.52 -42.40
N ALA A 1125 -13.63 -63.74 -43.35
CA ALA A 1125 -13.41 -64.68 -44.45
C ALA A 1125 -12.75 -63.98 -45.64
N ARG A 1126 -11.62 -64.54 -46.09
CA ARG A 1126 -10.81 -63.99 -47.19
C ARG A 1126 -10.98 -64.73 -48.52
N SER A 1127 -11.60 -65.90 -48.48
CA SER A 1127 -11.80 -66.76 -49.63
C SER A 1127 -13.07 -67.60 -49.47
N ALA A 1128 -13.56 -68.14 -50.60
CA ALA A 1128 -14.70 -69.06 -50.62
C ALA A 1128 -14.50 -70.30 -49.72
N THR A 1129 -13.27 -70.81 -49.59
CA THR A 1129 -12.95 -71.97 -48.75
C THR A 1129 -13.05 -71.64 -47.27
N GLU A 1130 -12.52 -70.48 -46.85
CA GLU A 1130 -12.60 -69.99 -45.47
C GLU A 1130 -14.05 -69.67 -45.06
N ALA A 1131 -14.83 -69.11 -45.97
CA ALA A 1131 -16.26 -68.88 -45.77
C ALA A 1131 -17.01 -70.20 -45.55
N ARG A 1132 -16.81 -71.21 -46.42
CA ARG A 1132 -17.42 -72.54 -46.27
C ARG A 1132 -17.11 -73.22 -44.94
N ALA A 1133 -15.88 -73.11 -44.46
CA ALA A 1133 -15.48 -73.67 -43.17
C ALA A 1133 -16.23 -73.00 -41.99
N SER A 1134 -16.54 -71.72 -42.11
CA SER A 1134 -17.17 -70.90 -41.06
C SER A 1134 -18.71 -70.89 -41.15
N LEU A 1135 -19.25 -71.20 -42.32
CA LEU A 1135 -20.69 -71.14 -42.61
C LEU A 1135 -21.53 -72.13 -41.79
N LEU A 1136 -20.96 -73.23 -41.32
CA LEU A 1136 -21.70 -74.21 -40.50
C LEU A 1136 -22.14 -73.65 -39.15
N SER A 1137 -21.41 -72.67 -38.59
CA SER A 1137 -21.71 -72.07 -37.28
C SER A 1137 -22.12 -70.59 -37.32
N ALA A 1138 -21.88 -69.89 -38.44
CA ALA A 1138 -22.18 -68.46 -38.56
C ALA A 1138 -23.68 -68.19 -38.70
N ARG A 1139 -24.21 -67.23 -37.95
CA ARG A 1139 -25.59 -66.74 -38.00
C ARG A 1139 -25.72 -65.41 -38.75
N TYR A 1140 -24.68 -64.59 -38.74
CA TYR A 1140 -24.64 -63.31 -39.43
C TYR A 1140 -23.50 -63.27 -40.44
N LEU A 1141 -23.76 -62.73 -41.62
CA LEU A 1141 -22.77 -62.33 -42.62
C LEU A 1141 -22.73 -60.80 -42.69
N VAL A 1142 -21.69 -60.21 -42.11
CA VAL A 1142 -21.46 -58.77 -42.16
C VAL A 1142 -20.62 -58.45 -43.40
N VAL A 1143 -21.17 -57.64 -44.31
CA VAL A 1143 -20.47 -57.20 -45.52
C VAL A 1143 -20.06 -55.74 -45.36
N VAL A 1144 -18.75 -55.49 -45.36
CA VAL A 1144 -18.19 -54.14 -45.30
C VAL A 1144 -18.14 -53.56 -46.71
N LEU A 1145 -19.07 -52.64 -46.99
CA LEU A 1145 -19.15 -51.92 -48.26
C LEU A 1145 -17.96 -50.96 -48.37
N SER A 1146 -17.14 -51.17 -49.39
CA SER A 1146 -15.94 -50.39 -49.67
C SER A 1146 -15.77 -50.21 -51.18
N LYS A 1147 -15.05 -49.17 -51.60
CA LYS A 1147 -14.82 -48.91 -53.03
C LYS A 1147 -14.20 -50.14 -53.72
N GLY A 1148 -14.79 -50.56 -54.84
CA GLY A 1148 -14.35 -51.71 -55.62
C GLY A 1148 -14.82 -53.08 -55.09
N LEU A 1149 -15.61 -53.13 -54.00
CA LEU A 1149 -16.12 -54.39 -53.43
C LEU A 1149 -16.82 -55.28 -54.46
N LEU A 1150 -17.74 -54.70 -55.24
CA LEU A 1150 -18.57 -55.46 -56.17
C LEU A 1150 -17.79 -55.90 -57.43
N GLU A 1151 -16.61 -55.32 -57.65
CA GLU A 1151 -15.68 -55.67 -58.72
C GLU A 1151 -14.63 -56.69 -58.25
N ASP A 1152 -14.58 -57.01 -56.95
CA ASP A 1152 -13.61 -57.95 -56.39
C ASP A 1152 -14.03 -59.40 -56.68
N PRO A 1153 -13.28 -60.14 -57.52
CA PRO A 1153 -13.63 -61.52 -57.88
C PRO A 1153 -13.57 -62.47 -56.69
N ALA A 1154 -12.75 -62.19 -55.68
CA ALA A 1154 -12.66 -63.01 -54.48
C ALA A 1154 -13.85 -62.79 -53.55
N PHE A 1155 -14.40 -61.56 -53.49
CA PHE A 1155 -15.66 -61.27 -52.81
C PHE A 1155 -16.84 -61.94 -53.52
N ALA A 1156 -16.92 -61.84 -54.85
CA ALA A 1156 -17.96 -62.51 -55.64
C ALA A 1156 -17.97 -64.02 -55.40
N GLY A 1157 -16.79 -64.67 -55.44
CA GLY A 1157 -16.66 -66.09 -55.12
C GLY A 1157 -17.04 -66.45 -53.68
N LEU A 1158 -16.82 -65.55 -52.72
CA LEU A 1158 -17.23 -65.72 -51.33
C LEU A 1158 -18.75 -65.61 -51.17
N LEU A 1159 -19.39 -64.62 -51.80
CA LEU A 1159 -20.84 -64.43 -51.77
C LEU A 1159 -21.55 -65.65 -52.40
N LEU A 1160 -21.04 -66.16 -53.52
CA LEU A 1160 -21.50 -67.42 -54.12
C LEU A 1160 -21.33 -68.62 -53.18
N ALA A 1161 -20.21 -68.70 -52.45
CA ALA A 1161 -19.98 -69.78 -51.49
C ALA A 1161 -20.94 -69.76 -50.30
N THR A 1162 -21.53 -68.59 -49.99
CA THR A 1162 -22.54 -68.41 -48.94
C THR A 1162 -23.98 -68.69 -49.44
N GLN A 1163 -24.19 -68.83 -50.75
CA GLN A 1163 -25.50 -68.95 -51.39
C GLN A 1163 -26.35 -70.12 -50.90
N SER A 1164 -25.75 -71.29 -50.69
CA SER A 1164 -26.47 -72.49 -50.27
C SER A 1164 -27.11 -72.37 -48.88
N LYS A 1165 -26.65 -71.42 -48.05
CA LYS A 1165 -27.21 -71.14 -46.72
C LYS A 1165 -28.25 -70.00 -46.72
N PHE A 1166 -28.31 -69.18 -47.77
CA PHE A 1166 -29.33 -68.12 -47.89
C PHE A 1166 -30.73 -68.69 -48.12
N PHE A 1167 -30.84 -69.74 -48.93
CA PHE A 1167 -32.12 -70.28 -49.40
C PHE A 1167 -32.44 -71.68 -48.83
N GLY A 1168 -31.71 -72.12 -47.81
CA GLY A 1168 -31.93 -73.42 -47.17
C GLY A 1168 -33.13 -73.43 -46.21
N PRO A 1169 -33.86 -74.54 -46.06
CA PRO A 1169 -35.06 -74.63 -45.20
C PRO A 1169 -34.76 -74.67 -43.69
N SER A 1170 -33.49 -74.64 -43.27
CA SER A 1170 -33.09 -74.75 -41.86
C SER A 1170 -32.02 -73.70 -41.51
N ASP A 1171 -32.44 -72.66 -40.77
CA ASP A 1171 -31.66 -71.58 -40.15
C ASP A 1171 -30.84 -70.69 -41.14
N PRO A 1172 -31.49 -69.74 -41.86
CA PRO A 1172 -30.83 -68.89 -42.84
C PRO A 1172 -29.84 -67.91 -42.18
N ILE A 1173 -28.76 -67.60 -42.89
CA ILE A 1173 -27.77 -66.60 -42.46
C ILE A 1173 -28.28 -65.18 -42.75
N GLU A 1174 -28.23 -64.28 -41.77
CA GLU A 1174 -28.69 -62.89 -41.91
C GLU A 1174 -27.55 -62.00 -42.45
N ILE A 1175 -27.83 -61.22 -43.52
CA ILE A 1175 -26.85 -60.31 -44.12
C ILE A 1175 -26.99 -58.93 -43.48
N VAL A 1176 -25.87 -58.40 -42.99
CA VAL A 1176 -25.77 -57.05 -42.44
C VAL A 1176 -24.75 -56.27 -43.24
N THR A 1177 -25.19 -55.30 -44.02
CA THR A 1177 -24.27 -54.41 -44.74
C THR A 1177 -23.83 -53.26 -43.85
N VAL A 1178 -22.52 -53.03 -43.79
CA VAL A 1178 -21.93 -51.90 -43.06
C VAL A 1178 -21.22 -51.03 -44.07
N ASN A 1179 -21.63 -49.76 -44.18
CA ASN A 1179 -20.92 -48.83 -45.04
C ASN A 1179 -19.57 -48.45 -44.41
N GLY A 1180 -18.49 -49.00 -44.96
CA GLY A 1180 -17.10 -48.75 -44.52
C GLY A 1180 -16.41 -47.63 -45.31
N ASP A 1181 -17.01 -47.15 -46.40
CA ASP A 1181 -16.46 -46.12 -47.28
C ASP A 1181 -17.58 -45.19 -47.76
N ALA A 1182 -17.55 -43.93 -47.33
CA ALA A 1182 -18.57 -42.95 -47.70
C ALA A 1182 -18.70 -42.70 -49.22
N THR A 1183 -17.72 -43.13 -50.02
CA THR A 1183 -17.75 -43.06 -51.48
C THR A 1183 -18.34 -44.30 -52.15
N PHE A 1184 -18.77 -45.29 -51.38
CA PHE A 1184 -19.44 -46.48 -51.90
C PHE A 1184 -20.84 -46.13 -52.38
N GLU A 1185 -21.08 -46.37 -53.66
CA GLU A 1185 -22.41 -46.31 -54.28
C GLU A 1185 -22.71 -47.67 -54.92
N PHE A 1186 -23.95 -48.12 -54.78
CA PHE A 1186 -24.39 -49.28 -55.54
C PHE A 1186 -24.43 -48.92 -57.03
N PRO A 1187 -23.84 -49.77 -57.89
CA PRO A 1187 -23.84 -49.54 -59.32
C PRO A 1187 -25.26 -49.64 -59.89
N ALA A 1188 -25.44 -49.09 -61.10
CA ALA A 1188 -26.71 -49.17 -61.81
C ALA A 1188 -27.03 -50.61 -62.24
N MET A 1189 -28.31 -50.87 -62.59
CA MET A 1189 -28.79 -52.24 -62.89
C MET A 1189 -28.03 -52.94 -64.02
N ASP A 1190 -27.51 -52.17 -64.98
CA ASP A 1190 -26.71 -52.66 -66.10
C ASP A 1190 -25.41 -53.37 -65.66
N PHE A 1191 -24.86 -52.99 -64.50
CA PHE A 1191 -23.71 -53.68 -63.91
C PHE A 1191 -24.05 -55.10 -63.46
N PHE A 1192 -25.20 -55.29 -62.81
CA PHE A 1192 -25.65 -56.60 -62.33
C PHE A 1192 -26.01 -57.54 -63.49
N GLU A 1193 -26.59 -56.99 -64.56
CA GLU A 1193 -26.85 -57.73 -65.81
C GLU A 1193 -25.53 -58.18 -66.48
N ARG A 1194 -24.49 -57.34 -66.47
CA ARG A 1194 -23.15 -57.71 -66.99
C ARG A 1194 -22.48 -58.81 -66.16
N LEU A 1195 -22.65 -58.80 -64.83
CA LEU A 1195 -22.13 -59.85 -63.94
C LEU A 1195 -22.76 -61.22 -64.24
N GLU A 1196 -24.07 -61.25 -64.51
CA GLU A 1196 -24.79 -62.48 -64.85
C GLU A 1196 -24.27 -63.11 -66.16
N LEU A 1197 -23.92 -62.28 -67.17
CA LEU A 1197 -23.32 -62.72 -68.43
C LEU A 1197 -21.90 -63.30 -68.29
N THR A 1198 -21.17 -62.94 -67.23
CA THR A 1198 -19.78 -63.43 -66.99
C THR A 1198 -19.71 -64.76 -66.23
N GLY A 1199 -20.85 -65.36 -65.88
CA GLY A 1199 -20.91 -66.64 -65.17
C GLY A 1199 -20.58 -66.55 -63.67
N LEU A 1200 -20.54 -65.33 -63.10
CA LEU A 1200 -20.28 -65.06 -61.68
C LEU A 1200 -21.56 -64.95 -60.82
N GLY A 1201 -22.69 -65.51 -61.29
CA GLY A 1201 -23.85 -65.82 -60.44
C GLY A 1201 -25.15 -65.06 -60.74
N HIS A 1202 -26.26 -65.67 -60.31
CA HIS A 1202 -27.66 -65.22 -60.43
C HIS A 1202 -27.96 -63.88 -59.72
N LEU A 1203 -28.80 -63.07 -60.37
CA LEU A 1203 -29.23 -61.71 -59.97
C LEU A 1203 -29.71 -61.58 -58.50
N GLU A 1204 -30.34 -62.62 -57.93
CA GLU A 1204 -31.02 -62.56 -56.62
C GLU A 1204 -30.09 -62.36 -55.42
N ALA A 1205 -28.90 -62.98 -55.39
CA ALA A 1205 -27.96 -62.82 -54.27
C ALA A 1205 -27.35 -61.41 -54.22
N TRP A 1206 -27.13 -60.82 -55.40
CA TRP A 1206 -26.63 -59.46 -55.55
C TRP A 1206 -27.73 -58.42 -55.25
N LEU A 1207 -28.98 -58.71 -55.61
CA LEU A 1207 -30.14 -57.88 -55.24
C LEU A 1207 -30.43 -57.91 -53.74
N CYS A 1208 -30.16 -59.01 -53.04
CA CYS A 1208 -30.29 -59.10 -51.58
C CYS A 1208 -29.21 -58.28 -50.83
N LEU A 1209 -28.05 -58.08 -51.46
CA LEU A 1209 -26.97 -57.24 -50.94
C LEU A 1209 -27.23 -55.73 -51.14
N ARG A 1210 -27.98 -55.37 -52.19
CA ARG A 1210 -28.40 -54.00 -52.49
C ARG A 1210 -29.58 -53.59 -51.63
#